data_AF-A0A7X7U3F6-F1
#
_entry.id   AF-A0A7X7U3F6-F1
#
_cell.length_a   1.000
_cell.length_b   1.000
_cell.length_c   1.000
_cell.angle_alpha   90.00
_cell.angle_beta   90.00
_cell.angle_gamma   90.00
#
_symmetry.space_group_name_H-M   'P 1'
#
loop_
_entity.id
_entity.type
_entity.pdbx_description
1 polymer ?
#
loop_
_entity_poly.entity_id
_entity_poly.type
_entity_poly.pdbx_seq_one_letter_code
_entity_poly.pdbx_strand_id
1 'polypeptide(L)'
;MCRKLVMLISILAVTASAQAAGFSDNFDTPFNYLTDGLGAYSGALVAGVNALDASISRPGALYMETTGASWDPGPGPMLYVDVTGDFVATVKVVDFAGTLAQRVFHNDCGIVARDPAGAEGTENWVTMNYFPTWTAFIARNTVNSVRAEIGATTGTWLGVDTFALVAQYPYIQLERKGADFFFRISADGVTFLPLTKEGGIYDGTQTPLVVNRPDMPETLQVGLINATYDVTTGYVAFDDFSIETPVVSKGNVILVTENRDVDADGVRDDKGLEDFLVAEGYTVDVRPDYWITIDANKVAELNAADLVVISRSTTSGNYNTAEKIAAWNAITTPTINMTVYLTRNSRWKMVNNATIANIAPKMMPVDPNHPVFAGVELDPNGLVALDATIGTGQTSFLQTLDMGNGTLIAKGVGDYAWIAEWPRGVEYYAGAGQFAGGKRMMFVAGTQEVGATPQGAFNLTEVGKQIFSNAVAYMIARTPIAVPVENASFELPGTAKIKGWNGEGVAGTPAVDVPGWSSDTVVADSGVETGYSATDGQWTAFLKGADPSVWQLTNYIIDAEDVFELQVDARSTWQGKTLRIILFYDEEGIRIPVAFVDATVADAMQTFSLVFDAKEAPDAVGKKIGIEFDNVTTTGDSWIGLDNVRLTDLEGR
;
A
#
# COMPACT_ATOMS: atom_id res chain seq x y z
N MET A 1 -12.67 65.96 -26.57
CA MET A 1 -13.83 65.04 -26.63
C MET A 1 -13.29 63.66 -26.97
N CYS A 2 -13.30 62.76 -25.98
CA CYS A 2 -12.53 61.52 -25.92
C CYS A 2 -12.97 60.45 -26.93
N ARG A 3 -11.99 59.85 -27.62
CA ARG A 3 -12.10 58.52 -28.25
C ARG A 3 -11.84 57.46 -27.18
N LYS A 4 -12.80 56.56 -26.95
CA LYS A 4 -12.64 55.40 -26.05
C LYS A 4 -12.03 54.24 -26.82
N LEU A 5 -10.86 53.81 -26.36
CA LEU A 5 -10.15 52.59 -26.74
C LEU A 5 -10.85 51.41 -26.05
N VAL A 6 -11.27 50.40 -26.80
CA VAL A 6 -11.78 49.13 -26.26
C VAL A 6 -10.58 48.22 -26.05
N MET A 7 -10.26 47.94 -24.79
CA MET A 7 -9.24 46.97 -24.39
C MET A 7 -9.85 45.57 -24.46
N LEU A 8 -9.26 44.71 -25.31
CA LEU A 8 -9.51 43.27 -25.34
C LEU A 8 -8.68 42.66 -24.19
N ILE A 9 -9.34 42.12 -23.17
CA ILE A 9 -8.67 41.32 -22.11
C ILE A 9 -8.76 39.86 -22.55
N SER A 10 -7.64 39.33 -23.02
CA SER A 10 -7.44 37.88 -23.20
C SER A 10 -7.20 37.27 -21.83
N ILE A 11 -8.19 36.54 -21.31
CA ILE A 11 -8.04 35.70 -20.12
C ILE A 11 -7.29 34.44 -20.57
N LEU A 12 -6.00 34.35 -20.28
CA LEU A 12 -5.30 33.07 -20.28
C LEU A 12 -5.86 32.25 -19.10
N ALA A 13 -6.58 31.18 -19.41
CA ALA A 13 -6.90 30.14 -18.44
C ALA A 13 -5.59 29.41 -18.12
N VAL A 14 -5.03 29.68 -16.94
CA VAL A 14 -3.99 28.85 -16.34
C VAL A 14 -4.68 27.58 -15.88
N THR A 15 -4.44 26.47 -16.57
CA THR A 15 -4.75 25.14 -16.08
C THR A 15 -3.89 24.89 -14.84
N ALA A 16 -4.48 24.98 -13.66
CA ALA A 16 -3.87 24.46 -12.45
C ALA A 16 -3.87 22.93 -12.58
N SER A 17 -2.73 22.36 -12.96
CA SER A 17 -2.41 20.99 -12.61
C SER A 17 -2.53 20.88 -11.08
N ALA A 18 -3.19 19.83 -10.59
CA ALA A 18 -3.22 19.50 -9.18
C ALA A 18 -1.77 19.42 -8.68
N GLN A 19 -1.32 20.47 -8.00
CA GLN A 19 0.03 20.56 -7.48
C GLN A 19 0.07 19.62 -6.28
N ALA A 20 0.99 18.64 -6.32
CA ALA A 20 1.28 17.78 -5.19
C ALA A 20 1.52 18.65 -3.93
N ALA A 21 1.19 18.13 -2.75
CA ALA A 21 1.46 18.80 -1.48
C ALA A 21 2.99 18.88 -1.27
N GLY A 22 3.63 19.86 -1.89
CA GLY A 22 5.07 20.09 -1.85
C GLY A 22 5.41 21.42 -1.20
N PHE A 23 6.62 21.51 -0.65
CA PHE A 23 7.23 22.74 -0.18
C PHE A 23 8.16 23.28 -1.28
N SER A 24 8.22 24.59 -1.46
CA SER A 24 9.21 25.21 -2.35
C SER A 24 9.55 26.62 -1.92
N ASP A 25 10.81 27.01 -2.07
CA ASP A 25 11.32 28.35 -1.79
C ASP A 25 12.41 28.71 -2.80
N ASN A 26 12.28 29.87 -3.43
CA ASN A 26 13.25 30.42 -4.37
C ASN A 26 14.10 31.54 -3.76
N PHE A 27 13.88 31.86 -2.47
CA PHE A 27 14.69 32.81 -1.71
C PHE A 27 14.80 34.22 -2.32
N ASP A 28 13.86 34.61 -3.19
CA ASP A 28 13.86 35.93 -3.82
C ASP A 28 13.50 37.04 -2.82
N THR A 29 12.74 36.69 -1.78
CA THR A 29 12.23 37.63 -0.78
C THR A 29 13.24 37.80 0.36
N PRO A 30 13.69 39.03 0.67
CA PRO A 30 14.57 39.28 1.81
C PRO A 30 13.98 38.80 3.13
N PHE A 31 14.68 37.92 3.84
CA PHE A 31 14.24 37.37 5.13
C PHE A 31 15.45 36.92 5.98
N ASN A 32 15.55 37.35 7.24
CA ASN A 32 16.63 36.92 8.13
C ASN A 32 16.12 35.87 9.13
N TYR A 33 16.49 34.60 8.95
CA TYR A 33 15.95 33.51 9.77
C TYR A 33 16.50 33.50 11.22
N LEU A 34 17.53 34.30 11.52
CA LEU A 34 18.04 34.44 12.89
C LEU A 34 17.28 35.50 13.69
N THR A 35 16.62 36.47 13.04
CA THR A 35 15.95 37.59 13.71
C THR A 35 14.45 37.67 13.44
N ASP A 36 13.99 37.25 12.26
CA ASP A 36 12.62 37.47 11.79
C ASP A 36 11.72 36.25 12.03
N GLY A 37 12.27 35.17 12.60
CA GLY A 37 11.61 33.89 12.80
C GLY A 37 11.93 32.90 11.68
N LEU A 38 11.07 31.90 11.47
CA LEU A 38 11.34 30.81 10.52
C LEU A 38 10.57 30.93 9.19
N GLY A 39 9.68 31.90 9.07
CA GLY A 39 8.83 32.04 7.88
C GLY A 39 8.01 30.77 7.65
N ALA A 40 8.18 30.15 6.49
CA ALA A 40 7.48 28.93 6.08
C ALA A 40 8.16 27.62 6.54
N TYR A 41 9.32 27.69 7.20
CA TYR A 41 10.06 26.52 7.67
C TYR A 41 9.56 26.01 9.02
N SER A 42 9.60 24.69 9.23
CA SER A 42 9.22 24.07 10.51
C SER A 42 10.23 24.36 11.62
N GLY A 43 11.51 24.52 11.27
CA GLY A 43 12.56 24.69 12.26
C GLY A 43 13.91 25.08 11.69
N ALA A 44 14.80 25.50 12.58
CA ALA A 44 16.21 25.67 12.29
C ALA A 44 17.08 25.20 13.46
N LEU A 45 18.21 24.58 13.14
CA LEU A 45 19.33 24.32 14.03
C LEU A 45 20.38 25.40 13.75
N VAL A 46 20.73 26.20 14.76
CA VAL A 46 21.52 27.43 14.56
C VAL A 46 22.89 27.40 15.25
N ALA A 47 23.30 26.24 15.75
CA ALA A 47 24.63 26.09 16.36
C ALA A 47 25.74 26.29 15.32
N GLY A 48 26.65 27.24 15.57
CA GLY A 48 27.77 27.53 14.67
C GLY A 48 27.43 28.35 13.42
N VAL A 49 26.24 28.96 13.37
CA VAL A 49 25.79 29.85 12.29
C VAL A 49 26.24 31.28 12.55
N ASN A 50 26.91 31.88 11.57
CA ASN A 50 27.24 33.31 11.54
C ASN A 50 26.15 34.12 10.81
N ALA A 51 25.62 33.57 9.72
CA ALA A 51 24.51 34.17 8.95
C ALA A 51 23.59 33.08 8.39
N LEU A 52 22.29 33.36 8.41
CA LEU A 52 21.24 32.54 7.80
C LEU A 52 20.13 33.48 7.32
N ASP A 53 20.14 33.80 6.03
CA ASP A 53 19.23 34.77 5.45
C ASP A 53 18.93 34.46 3.97
N ALA A 54 17.74 34.82 3.50
CA ALA A 54 17.37 34.82 2.09
C ALA A 54 17.46 36.24 1.54
N SER A 55 18.04 36.42 0.35
CA SER A 55 18.07 37.68 -0.41
C SER A 55 18.66 38.92 0.30
N ILE A 56 19.40 38.76 1.42
CA ILE A 56 20.04 39.88 2.14
C ILE A 56 21.54 39.89 1.88
N SER A 57 22.26 38.85 2.31
CA SER A 57 23.69 38.67 2.10
C SER A 57 24.00 38.30 0.64
N ARG A 58 23.07 37.59 0.00
CA ARG A 58 23.12 37.23 -1.42
C ARG A 58 21.74 37.43 -2.06
N PRO A 59 21.56 38.43 -2.96
CA PRO A 59 20.27 38.64 -3.63
C PRO A 59 19.81 37.39 -4.40
N GLY A 60 18.55 36.98 -4.20
CA GLY A 60 17.94 35.83 -4.87
C GLY A 60 18.46 34.47 -4.41
N ALA A 61 18.99 34.36 -3.19
CA ALA A 61 19.50 33.10 -2.68
C ALA A 61 19.39 33.02 -1.15
N LEU A 62 19.31 31.79 -0.63
CA LEU A 62 19.55 31.49 0.78
C LEU A 62 21.05 31.47 1.04
N TYR A 63 21.54 32.39 1.85
CA TYR A 63 22.92 32.45 2.31
C TYR A 63 23.05 31.78 3.68
N MET A 64 23.98 30.82 3.78
CA MET A 64 24.37 30.18 5.03
C MET A 64 25.88 30.34 5.23
N GLU A 65 26.28 30.87 6.38
CA GLU A 65 27.69 31.06 6.74
C GLU A 65 27.99 30.46 8.10
N THR A 66 29.11 29.74 8.20
CA THR A 66 29.52 29.04 9.42
C THR A 66 31.01 29.15 9.70
N THR A 67 31.39 29.04 10.97
CA THR A 67 32.78 28.92 11.43
C THR A 67 32.86 27.89 12.55
N GLY A 68 33.76 26.92 12.41
CA GLY A 68 33.93 25.84 13.39
C GLY A 68 32.68 24.98 13.58
N ALA A 69 31.76 24.97 12.62
CA ALA A 69 30.54 24.20 12.69
C ALA A 69 30.83 22.75 12.30
N SER A 70 30.22 21.80 13.03
CA SER A 70 30.30 20.37 12.72
C SER A 70 28.91 19.76 12.64
N TRP A 71 28.73 18.92 11.62
CA TRP A 71 27.65 17.96 11.45
C TRP A 71 28.12 16.52 11.78
N ASP A 72 29.31 16.37 12.40
CA ASP A 72 30.01 15.09 12.60
C ASP A 72 30.59 14.92 14.03
N PRO A 73 30.06 14.01 14.88
CA PRO A 73 28.75 13.36 14.78
C PRO A 73 27.75 14.02 15.75
N GLY A 74 26.98 14.98 15.26
CA GLY A 74 25.97 15.68 16.06
C GLY A 74 25.28 16.75 15.23
N PRO A 75 24.08 17.23 15.63
CA PRO A 75 23.33 18.15 14.79
C PRO A 75 24.12 19.44 14.62
N GLY A 76 24.49 19.74 13.37
CA GLY A 76 25.04 21.04 12.98
C GLY A 76 23.93 21.97 12.50
N PRO A 77 24.25 23.09 11.84
CA PRO A 77 23.23 24.03 11.47
C PRO A 77 22.43 23.60 10.24
N MET A 78 21.12 23.82 10.29
CA MET A 78 20.14 23.36 9.31
C MET A 78 18.91 24.24 9.31
N LEU A 79 18.31 24.47 8.14
CA LEU A 79 16.99 25.05 7.99
C LEU A 79 16.08 24.01 7.33
N TYR A 80 14.93 23.69 7.92
CA TYR A 80 14.15 22.49 7.54
C TYR A 80 12.64 22.62 7.64
N VAL A 81 11.96 21.69 6.97
CA VAL A 81 10.53 21.38 7.13
C VAL A 81 10.36 19.93 7.58
N ASP A 82 9.24 19.63 8.24
CA ASP A 82 8.86 18.27 8.59
C ASP A 82 8.11 17.63 7.42
N VAL A 83 8.53 16.44 7.01
CA VAL A 83 7.99 15.71 5.85
C VAL A 83 7.63 14.30 6.28
N THR A 84 6.37 13.90 6.07
CA THR A 84 5.88 12.54 6.35
C THR A 84 5.82 11.72 5.07
N GLY A 85 6.42 10.53 5.10
CA GLY A 85 6.40 9.58 3.99
C GLY A 85 7.50 9.82 2.96
N ASP A 86 7.22 9.44 1.72
CA ASP A 86 8.14 9.55 0.60
C ASP A 86 8.28 11.00 0.12
N PHE A 87 9.47 11.35 -0.36
CA PHE A 87 9.74 12.69 -0.86
C PHE A 87 10.87 12.72 -1.89
N VAL A 88 10.90 13.77 -2.69
CA VAL A 88 12.02 14.16 -3.56
C VAL A 88 12.38 15.59 -3.20
N ALA A 89 13.52 15.77 -2.52
CA ALA A 89 14.06 17.08 -2.18
C ALA A 89 15.15 17.48 -3.17
N THR A 90 15.05 18.66 -3.77
CA THR A 90 15.97 19.19 -4.78
C THR A 90 16.40 20.60 -4.39
N VAL A 91 17.67 20.94 -4.63
CA VAL A 91 18.17 22.32 -4.47
C VAL A 91 19.25 22.61 -5.49
N LYS A 92 19.42 23.89 -5.83
CA LYS A 92 20.54 24.41 -6.60
C LYS A 92 21.55 25.09 -5.70
N VAL A 93 22.83 24.78 -5.86
CA VAL A 93 23.92 25.56 -5.27
C VAL A 93 24.34 26.64 -6.25
N VAL A 94 24.19 27.91 -5.87
CA VAL A 94 24.46 29.06 -6.74
C VAL A 94 25.72 29.83 -6.38
N ASP A 95 26.23 29.66 -5.16
CA ASP A 95 27.56 30.13 -4.78
C ASP A 95 28.14 29.29 -3.65
N PHE A 96 29.47 29.29 -3.53
CA PHE A 96 30.17 28.50 -2.52
C PHE A 96 31.52 29.16 -2.18
N ALA A 97 31.90 29.16 -0.90
CA ALA A 97 33.15 29.77 -0.48
C ALA A 97 34.38 28.99 -0.96
N GLY A 98 35.24 29.68 -1.72
CA GLY A 98 36.53 29.17 -2.18
C GLY A 98 36.56 28.82 -3.66
N THR A 99 37.77 28.62 -4.17
CA THR A 99 38.05 28.22 -5.55
C THR A 99 39.19 27.20 -5.58
N LEU A 100 39.47 26.61 -6.74
CA LEU A 100 40.62 25.72 -6.89
C LEU A 100 41.95 26.40 -6.47
N ALA A 101 42.10 27.70 -6.76
CA ALA A 101 43.29 28.50 -6.46
C ALA A 101 43.34 29.01 -5.00
N GLN A 102 42.19 29.24 -4.39
CA GLN A 102 42.05 29.75 -3.02
C GLN A 102 40.96 28.95 -2.30
N ARG A 103 41.35 27.79 -1.77
CA ARG A 103 40.41 26.86 -1.14
C ARG A 103 40.04 27.33 0.26
N VAL A 104 38.74 27.24 0.58
CA VAL A 104 38.26 27.23 1.96
C VAL A 104 38.08 25.76 2.34
N PHE A 105 39.07 25.20 3.02
CA PHE A 105 39.04 23.78 3.38
C PHE A 105 37.90 23.51 4.35
N HIS A 106 37.39 22.27 4.30
CA HIS A 106 36.38 21.79 5.24
C HIS A 106 35.04 22.54 5.22
N ASN A 107 34.73 23.31 4.18
CA ASN A 107 33.39 23.85 3.95
C ASN A 107 32.54 22.80 3.25
N ASP A 108 31.40 22.42 3.82
CA ASP A 108 30.48 21.40 3.33
C ASP A 108 29.06 21.96 3.36
N CYS A 109 28.21 21.51 2.46
CA CYS A 109 26.81 21.89 2.39
C CYS A 109 25.98 20.83 1.68
N GLY A 110 24.66 20.93 1.76
CA GLY A 110 23.79 20.02 1.00
C GLY A 110 22.38 19.89 1.54
N ILE A 111 21.72 18.79 1.13
CA ILE A 111 20.41 18.38 1.63
C ILE A 111 20.61 17.31 2.71
N VAL A 112 19.87 17.39 3.81
CA VAL A 112 19.84 16.36 4.86
C VAL A 112 18.40 15.94 5.16
N ALA A 113 18.21 14.66 5.44
CA ALA A 113 17.00 14.11 6.03
C ALA A 113 17.35 13.48 7.38
N ARG A 114 16.74 13.98 8.45
CA ARG A 114 17.12 13.72 9.85
C ARG A 114 15.93 13.24 10.66
N ASP A 115 16.18 12.26 11.53
CA ASP A 115 15.22 11.83 12.55
C ASP A 115 14.94 12.99 13.54
N PRO A 116 13.68 13.45 13.67
CA PRO A 116 13.32 14.52 14.60
C PRO A 116 13.70 14.22 16.06
N ALA A 117 13.70 12.94 16.46
CA ALA A 117 14.05 12.49 17.81
C ALA A 117 15.57 12.32 18.02
N GLY A 118 16.39 12.51 16.98
CA GLY A 118 17.83 12.37 17.06
C GLY A 118 18.46 13.34 18.06
N ALA A 119 19.47 12.85 18.79
CA ALA A 119 20.33 13.65 19.67
C ALA A 119 21.76 13.10 19.61
N GLU A 120 22.74 13.81 20.19
CA GLU A 120 24.11 13.30 20.30
C GLU A 120 24.12 11.89 20.92
N GLY A 121 24.73 10.92 20.21
CA GLY A 121 24.76 9.50 20.59
C GLY A 121 23.60 8.64 20.06
N THR A 122 22.51 9.25 19.58
CA THR A 122 21.33 8.56 19.01
C THR A 122 20.93 9.12 17.65
N GLU A 123 21.76 9.98 17.07
CA GLU A 123 21.37 10.74 15.88
C GLU A 123 21.36 9.86 14.63
N ASN A 124 20.27 9.96 13.86
CA ASN A 124 20.05 9.24 12.62
C ASN A 124 19.77 10.24 11.49
N TRP A 125 20.56 10.19 10.42
CA TRP A 125 20.32 11.02 9.23
C TRP A 125 20.95 10.42 7.97
N VAL A 126 20.53 10.93 6.82
CA VAL A 126 21.21 10.78 5.52
C VAL A 126 21.38 12.14 4.88
N THR A 127 22.42 12.32 4.07
CA THR A 127 22.69 13.60 3.40
C THR A 127 23.29 13.39 2.01
N MET A 128 22.90 14.30 1.11
CA MET A 128 23.53 14.51 -0.18
C MET A 128 24.33 15.81 -0.11
N ASN A 129 25.67 15.71 -0.12
CA ASN A 129 26.56 16.84 0.06
C ASN A 129 27.17 17.35 -1.26
N TYR A 130 27.36 18.67 -1.29
CA TYR A 130 28.14 19.43 -2.26
C TYR A 130 29.44 19.87 -1.56
N PHE A 131 30.56 19.23 -1.91
CA PHE A 131 31.83 19.36 -1.18
C PHE A 131 33.04 19.44 -2.13
N PRO A 132 33.21 20.56 -2.87
CA PRO A 132 34.23 20.71 -3.90
C PRO A 132 35.67 20.63 -3.39
N THR A 133 35.96 20.95 -2.13
CA THR A 133 37.33 20.80 -1.61
C THR A 133 37.71 19.36 -1.28
N TRP A 134 36.76 18.42 -1.33
CA TRP A 134 36.97 17.01 -1.05
C TRP A 134 36.67 16.19 -2.31
N THR A 135 35.43 15.75 -2.49
CA THR A 135 35.01 14.77 -3.51
C THR A 135 34.04 15.31 -4.56
N ALA A 136 33.89 16.64 -4.67
CA ALA A 136 32.81 17.32 -5.39
C ALA A 136 31.41 17.03 -4.82
N PHE A 137 30.99 15.77 -4.81
CA PHE A 137 29.74 15.31 -4.20
C PHE A 137 30.00 14.07 -3.34
N ILE A 138 29.26 13.94 -2.25
CA ILE A 138 29.33 12.79 -1.36
C ILE A 138 27.99 12.52 -0.70
N ALA A 139 27.61 11.24 -0.64
CA ALA A 139 26.51 10.77 0.19
C ALA A 139 27.06 10.27 1.52
N ARG A 140 26.37 10.61 2.61
CA ARG A 140 26.69 10.10 3.94
C ARG A 140 25.43 9.63 4.65
N ASN A 141 25.59 8.64 5.53
CA ASN A 141 24.56 8.24 6.47
C ASN A 141 25.14 8.15 7.87
N THR A 142 24.27 8.33 8.85
CA THR A 142 24.61 8.21 10.27
C THR A 142 23.55 7.36 10.96
N VAL A 143 24.00 6.36 11.71
CA VAL A 143 23.16 5.48 12.55
C VAL A 143 23.69 5.56 13.98
N ASN A 144 22.88 6.02 14.93
CA ASN A 144 23.26 6.24 16.33
C ASN A 144 24.56 7.06 16.45
N SER A 145 24.64 8.17 15.72
CA SER A 145 25.81 9.05 15.65
C SER A 145 27.09 8.38 15.09
N VAL A 146 26.99 7.18 14.50
CA VAL A 146 28.09 6.56 13.75
C VAL A 146 27.92 6.88 12.27
N ARG A 147 28.77 7.78 11.76
CA ARG A 147 28.76 8.21 10.36
C ARG A 147 29.51 7.23 9.44
N ALA A 148 28.97 7.00 8.26
CA ALA A 148 29.67 6.39 7.14
C ALA A 148 29.54 7.25 5.87
N GLU A 149 30.61 7.25 5.07
CA GLU A 149 30.63 7.81 3.73
C GLU A 149 30.40 6.67 2.74
N ILE A 150 29.36 6.78 1.91
CA ILE A 150 28.76 5.62 1.21
C ILE A 150 28.68 5.78 -0.30
N GLY A 151 29.05 6.94 -0.83
CA GLY A 151 29.31 7.12 -2.26
C GLY A 151 29.82 8.53 -2.54
N ALA A 152 30.79 8.65 -3.43
CA ALA A 152 31.45 9.91 -3.75
C ALA A 152 31.82 9.95 -5.22
N THR A 153 31.81 11.13 -5.85
CA THR A 153 32.19 11.22 -7.28
C THR A 153 33.71 11.10 -7.45
N THR A 154 34.48 12.15 -7.22
CA THR A 154 35.93 12.10 -7.42
C THR A 154 36.67 13.07 -6.51
N GLY A 155 37.82 12.64 -6.00
CA GLY A 155 38.61 13.42 -5.04
C GLY A 155 39.52 14.46 -5.68
N THR A 156 39.63 15.63 -5.06
CA THR A 156 40.60 16.68 -5.46
C THR A 156 42.05 16.16 -5.44
N TRP A 157 42.36 15.24 -4.52
CA TRP A 157 43.68 14.61 -4.40
C TRP A 157 44.03 13.66 -5.56
N LEU A 158 43.05 13.30 -6.41
CA LEU A 158 43.29 12.56 -7.66
C LEU A 158 43.68 13.49 -8.83
N GLY A 159 43.86 14.79 -8.56
CA GLY A 159 44.19 15.79 -9.57
C GLY A 159 43.00 16.25 -10.40
N VAL A 160 41.78 15.88 -10.00
CA VAL A 160 40.55 16.32 -10.68
C VAL A 160 40.13 17.70 -10.18
N ASP A 161 39.73 18.56 -11.11
CA ASP A 161 39.12 19.85 -10.79
C ASP A 161 37.67 19.65 -10.34
N THR A 162 37.53 19.34 -9.06
CA THR A 162 36.25 19.15 -8.38
C THR A 162 35.41 20.43 -8.36
N PHE A 163 36.01 21.62 -8.40
CA PHE A 163 35.29 22.89 -8.52
C PHE A 163 34.61 23.03 -9.89
N ALA A 164 35.32 22.66 -10.97
CA ALA A 164 34.72 22.61 -12.30
C ALA A 164 33.61 21.55 -12.38
N LEU A 165 33.78 20.42 -11.72
CA LEU A 165 32.77 19.35 -11.70
C LEU A 165 31.48 19.81 -11.00
N VAL A 166 31.57 20.44 -9.83
CA VAL A 166 30.38 20.92 -9.14
C VAL A 166 29.69 22.09 -9.86
N ALA A 167 30.45 22.88 -10.64
CA ALA A 167 29.88 23.91 -11.51
C ALA A 167 29.12 23.32 -12.71
N GLN A 168 29.50 22.12 -13.16
CA GLN A 168 28.78 21.38 -14.21
C GLN A 168 27.45 20.80 -13.70
N TYR A 169 27.37 20.45 -12.41
CA TYR A 169 26.18 19.85 -11.80
C TYR A 169 25.71 20.63 -10.56
N PRO A 170 25.19 21.86 -10.71
CA PRO A 170 24.84 22.71 -9.58
C PRO A 170 23.62 22.21 -8.79
N TYR A 171 22.81 21.32 -9.34
CA TYR A 171 21.64 20.75 -8.67
C TYR A 171 22.00 19.45 -7.95
N ILE A 172 21.52 19.30 -6.73
CA ILE A 172 21.60 18.05 -5.95
C ILE A 172 20.20 17.63 -5.51
N GLN A 173 20.00 16.32 -5.35
CA GLN A 173 18.71 15.75 -4.97
C GLN A 173 18.88 14.60 -3.97
N LEU A 174 17.97 14.55 -3.00
CA LEU A 174 17.77 13.46 -2.05
C LEU A 174 16.33 12.98 -2.16
N GLU A 175 16.13 11.70 -2.48
CA GLU A 175 14.81 11.07 -2.54
C GLU A 175 14.69 9.97 -1.49
N ARG A 176 13.50 9.84 -0.90
CA ARG A 176 13.06 8.69 -0.09
C ARG A 176 11.94 7.93 -0.81
N LYS A 177 12.06 6.60 -0.86
CA LYS A 177 10.99 5.66 -1.23
C LYS A 177 10.92 4.52 -0.21
N GLY A 178 9.88 4.49 0.61
CA GLY A 178 9.79 3.62 1.78
C GLY A 178 10.98 3.81 2.73
N ALA A 179 11.83 2.79 2.85
CA ALA A 179 13.06 2.84 3.63
C ALA A 179 14.30 3.20 2.78
N ASP A 180 14.20 3.27 1.46
CA ASP A 180 15.34 3.48 0.57
C ASP A 180 15.57 4.97 0.27
N PHE A 181 16.84 5.37 0.30
CA PHE A 181 17.28 6.72 -0.04
C PHE A 181 18.17 6.74 -1.28
N PHE A 182 17.92 7.70 -2.17
CA PHE A 182 18.62 7.90 -3.44
C PHE A 182 19.27 9.28 -3.48
N PHE A 183 20.46 9.34 -4.07
CA PHE A 183 21.33 10.53 -4.06
C PHE A 183 21.69 10.87 -5.50
N ARG A 184 21.39 12.10 -5.95
CA ARG A 184 21.57 12.46 -7.36
C ARG A 184 22.13 13.87 -7.55
N ILE A 185 22.71 14.08 -8.72
CA ILE A 185 23.22 15.37 -9.20
C ILE A 185 22.63 15.69 -10.57
N SER A 186 22.53 16.97 -10.91
CA SER A 186 22.00 17.40 -12.21
C SER A 186 22.63 18.71 -12.70
N ALA A 187 22.77 18.81 -14.02
CA ALA A 187 23.23 20.02 -14.70
C ALA A 187 22.09 21.03 -14.91
N ASP A 188 20.85 20.55 -15.05
CA ASP A 188 19.69 21.33 -15.50
C ASP A 188 18.52 21.34 -14.51
N GLY A 189 18.61 20.56 -13.42
CA GLY A 189 17.53 20.41 -12.44
C GLY A 189 16.38 19.54 -12.93
N VAL A 190 16.52 18.87 -14.08
CA VAL A 190 15.50 18.03 -14.70
C VAL A 190 16.02 16.60 -14.87
N THR A 191 17.21 16.45 -15.45
CA THR A 191 17.85 15.16 -15.70
C THR A 191 18.84 14.86 -14.59
N PHE A 192 18.51 13.90 -13.74
CA PHE A 192 19.34 13.55 -12.58
C PHE A 192 20.16 12.28 -12.80
N LEU A 193 21.45 12.37 -12.51
CA LEU A 193 22.39 11.25 -12.50
C LEU A 193 22.55 10.74 -11.05
N PRO A 194 22.43 9.43 -10.79
CA PRO A 194 22.67 8.90 -9.46
C PRO A 194 24.15 8.98 -9.08
N LEU A 195 24.43 9.14 -7.79
CA LEU A 195 25.71 8.72 -7.24
C LEU A 195 25.82 7.20 -7.33
N THR A 196 27.04 6.67 -7.27
CA THR A 196 27.32 5.26 -7.50
C THR A 196 27.98 4.63 -6.28
N LYS A 197 27.84 3.31 -6.13
CA LYS A 197 28.51 2.55 -5.05
C LYS A 197 30.03 2.51 -5.26
N GLU A 198 30.46 2.48 -6.51
CA GLU A 198 31.85 2.37 -6.93
C GLU A 198 32.58 3.73 -6.92
N GLY A 199 31.82 4.82 -6.86
CA GLY A 199 32.29 6.18 -7.07
C GLY A 199 32.40 6.58 -8.54
N GLY A 200 32.79 7.83 -8.79
CA GLY A 200 32.82 8.43 -10.13
C GLY A 200 31.50 9.08 -10.55
N ILE A 201 31.44 9.50 -11.81
CA ILE A 201 30.21 10.01 -12.45
C ILE A 201 29.53 8.84 -13.15
N TYR A 202 28.24 8.67 -12.90
CA TYR A 202 27.44 7.61 -13.52
C TYR A 202 27.40 7.75 -15.04
N ASP A 203 27.83 6.70 -15.75
CA ASP A 203 27.83 6.59 -17.21
C ASP A 203 26.94 5.45 -17.73
N GLY A 204 26.22 4.78 -16.82
CA GLY A 204 25.37 3.62 -17.12
C GLY A 204 26.03 2.27 -16.88
N THR A 205 27.32 2.22 -16.54
CA THR A 205 28.03 0.97 -16.23
C THR A 205 28.15 0.69 -14.73
N GLN A 206 28.02 1.70 -13.88
CA GLN A 206 28.12 1.59 -12.43
C GLN A 206 26.78 1.25 -11.76
N THR A 207 26.81 0.87 -10.48
CA THR A 207 25.60 0.61 -9.70
C THR A 207 25.10 1.89 -9.03
N PRO A 208 23.85 2.33 -9.28
CA PRO A 208 23.26 3.45 -8.54
C PRO A 208 23.30 3.22 -7.03
N LEU A 209 23.68 4.26 -6.29
CA LEU A 209 23.72 4.24 -4.84
C LEU A 209 22.29 4.31 -4.29
N VAL A 210 21.95 3.31 -3.49
CA VAL A 210 20.71 3.25 -2.71
C VAL A 210 21.08 2.85 -1.29
N VAL A 211 20.50 3.55 -0.31
CA VAL A 211 20.79 3.34 1.11
C VAL A 211 19.48 3.02 1.83
N ASN A 212 19.35 1.79 2.29
CA ASN A 212 18.19 1.34 3.06
C ASN A 212 18.32 1.76 4.53
N ARG A 213 17.30 2.44 5.07
CA ARG A 213 17.23 3.02 6.41
C ARG A 213 15.89 2.71 7.08
N PRO A 214 15.65 1.46 7.46
CA PRO A 214 14.39 1.06 8.11
C PRO A 214 14.28 1.60 9.55
N ASP A 215 15.38 2.11 10.10
CA ASP A 215 15.45 2.76 11.40
C ASP A 215 14.92 4.20 11.41
N MET A 216 14.81 4.85 10.23
CA MET A 216 14.34 6.23 10.12
C MET A 216 12.80 6.28 10.21
N PRO A 217 12.22 7.17 11.04
CA PRO A 217 10.77 7.26 11.19
C PRO A 217 10.06 7.76 9.92
N GLU A 218 8.73 7.67 9.90
CA GLU A 218 7.92 8.13 8.77
C GLU A 218 8.05 9.65 8.56
N THR A 219 8.02 10.42 9.63
CA THR A 219 8.24 11.88 9.61
C THR A 219 9.71 12.21 9.81
N LEU A 220 10.30 12.96 8.88
CA LEU A 220 11.69 13.41 8.92
C LEU A 220 11.80 14.93 8.83
N GLN A 221 12.84 15.48 9.43
CA GLN A 221 13.28 16.86 9.21
C GLN A 221 14.10 16.88 7.91
N VAL A 222 13.60 17.53 6.86
CA VAL A 222 14.25 17.60 5.55
C VAL A 222 14.61 19.05 5.25
N GLY A 223 15.87 19.31 4.91
CA GLY A 223 16.35 20.68 4.83
C GLY A 223 17.76 20.85 4.31
N LEU A 224 18.24 22.08 4.40
CA LEU A 224 19.53 22.53 3.87
C LEU A 224 20.55 22.73 4.99
N ILE A 225 21.81 22.37 4.74
CA ILE A 225 22.91 22.47 5.71
C ILE A 225 24.12 23.22 5.16
N ASN A 226 24.89 23.81 6.07
CA ASN A 226 26.27 24.24 5.85
C ASN A 226 27.13 23.87 7.07
N ALA A 227 28.36 23.41 6.87
CA ALA A 227 29.32 23.20 7.94
C ALA A 227 30.73 23.49 7.47
N THR A 228 31.35 24.49 8.08
CA THR A 228 32.80 24.72 7.93
C THR A 228 33.53 24.15 9.14
N TYR A 229 34.13 22.96 8.99
CA TYR A 229 34.85 22.23 10.05
C TYR A 229 36.25 22.79 10.34
N ASP A 230 36.40 24.11 10.28
CA ASP A 230 37.68 24.79 10.47
C ASP A 230 37.44 26.14 11.18
N VAL A 231 38.50 26.74 11.70
CA VAL A 231 38.49 28.08 12.27
C VAL A 231 38.30 29.16 11.20
N THR A 232 38.45 28.82 9.92
CA THR A 232 38.10 29.70 8.81
C THR A 232 36.59 29.77 8.61
N THR A 233 36.09 30.94 8.21
CA THR A 233 34.69 31.12 7.82
C THR A 233 34.46 30.61 6.40
N GLY A 234 33.45 29.78 6.22
CA GLY A 234 32.95 29.32 4.93
C GLY A 234 31.46 29.62 4.79
N TYR A 235 30.99 29.67 3.54
CA TYR A 235 29.61 29.94 3.20
C TYR A 235 29.13 29.10 2.01
N VAL A 236 27.82 29.04 1.85
CA VAL A 236 27.11 28.54 0.68
C VAL A 236 25.92 29.46 0.37
N ALA A 237 25.56 29.57 -0.91
CA ALA A 237 24.30 30.13 -1.34
C ALA A 237 23.47 29.09 -2.11
N PHE A 238 22.20 28.93 -1.74
CA PHE A 238 21.23 28.03 -2.37
C PHE A 238 20.11 28.78 -3.08
N ASP A 239 19.54 28.15 -4.10
CA ASP A 239 18.36 28.60 -4.84
C ASP A 239 17.49 27.39 -5.22
N ASP A 240 16.26 27.62 -5.69
CA ASP A 240 15.33 26.61 -6.19
C ASP A 240 15.16 25.41 -5.23
N PHE A 241 14.98 25.65 -3.92
CA PHE A 241 14.74 24.55 -2.98
C PHE A 241 13.30 24.05 -3.12
N SER A 242 13.13 22.76 -3.38
CA SER A 242 11.81 22.13 -3.42
C SER A 242 11.81 20.78 -2.73
N ILE A 243 10.66 20.42 -2.16
CA ILE A 243 10.34 19.09 -1.67
C ILE A 243 9.00 18.72 -2.28
N GLU A 244 9.03 17.72 -3.15
CA GLU A 244 7.83 17.11 -3.69
C GLU A 244 7.53 15.85 -2.87
N THR A 245 6.34 15.73 -2.30
CA THR A 245 5.87 14.42 -1.81
C THR A 245 5.18 13.75 -2.98
N PRO A 246 5.73 12.64 -3.53
CA PRO A 246 4.98 11.84 -4.47
C PRO A 246 3.68 11.45 -3.79
N VAL A 247 2.54 11.69 -4.44
CA VAL A 247 1.28 11.11 -3.97
C VAL A 247 1.51 9.61 -4.01
N VAL A 248 1.68 8.98 -2.84
CA VAL A 248 1.69 7.52 -2.75
C VAL A 248 0.36 7.08 -3.32
N SER A 249 0.43 6.39 -4.46
CA SER A 249 -0.76 5.91 -5.13
C SER A 249 -1.56 5.07 -4.13
N LYS A 250 -2.85 5.38 -3.95
CA LYS A 250 -3.75 4.57 -3.12
C LYS A 250 -3.99 3.17 -3.71
N GLY A 251 -3.45 2.90 -4.90
CA GLY A 251 -3.54 1.63 -5.62
C GLY A 251 -3.54 1.84 -7.14
N ASN A 252 -3.18 0.79 -7.86
CA ASN A 252 -3.26 0.72 -9.31
C ASN A 252 -4.65 0.26 -9.74
N VAL A 253 -5.38 1.14 -10.44
CA VAL A 253 -6.72 0.87 -10.96
C VAL A 253 -6.65 0.72 -12.48
N ILE A 254 -7.17 -0.38 -13.01
CA ILE A 254 -7.45 -0.50 -14.45
C ILE A 254 -8.91 -0.10 -14.69
N LEU A 255 -9.12 0.95 -15.50
CA LEU A 255 -10.44 1.36 -15.95
C LEU A 255 -10.76 0.71 -17.31
N VAL A 256 -11.72 -0.20 -17.29
CA VAL A 256 -12.24 -0.85 -18.50
C VAL A 256 -13.36 0.00 -19.08
N THR A 257 -13.09 0.56 -20.26
CA THR A 257 -13.99 1.46 -20.99
C THR A 257 -13.83 1.33 -22.51
N GLU A 258 -14.76 1.88 -23.27
CA GLU A 258 -14.74 1.98 -24.73
C GLU A 258 -14.53 3.43 -25.17
N ASN A 259 -14.00 3.64 -26.38
CA ASN A 259 -13.78 4.99 -26.91
C ASN A 259 -15.08 5.62 -27.41
N ARG A 260 -15.98 5.96 -26.48
CA ARG A 260 -17.32 6.48 -26.75
C ARG A 260 -17.43 7.97 -26.45
N ASP A 261 -18.00 8.69 -27.40
CA ASP A 261 -18.34 10.10 -27.36
C ASP A 261 -19.69 10.22 -28.10
N VAL A 262 -20.79 10.02 -27.37
CA VAL A 262 -22.14 9.88 -27.98
C VAL A 262 -22.74 11.24 -28.32
N ASP A 263 -22.41 12.28 -27.56
CA ASP A 263 -22.83 13.65 -27.82
C ASP A 263 -21.89 14.42 -28.78
N ALA A 264 -20.79 13.79 -29.19
CA ALA A 264 -19.84 14.27 -30.20
C ALA A 264 -19.15 15.59 -29.80
N ASP A 265 -18.83 15.74 -28.52
CA ASP A 265 -18.17 16.92 -27.97
C ASP A 265 -16.63 16.85 -28.05
N GLY A 266 -16.09 15.70 -28.50
CA GLY A 266 -14.66 15.44 -28.63
C GLY A 266 -14.02 14.86 -27.36
N VAL A 267 -14.81 14.57 -26.33
CA VAL A 267 -14.39 13.99 -25.05
C VAL A 267 -15.05 12.62 -24.87
N ARG A 268 -14.32 11.68 -24.28
CA ARG A 268 -14.89 10.38 -23.94
C ARG A 268 -15.96 10.56 -22.85
N ASP A 269 -17.14 9.98 -23.03
CA ASP A 269 -18.32 10.22 -22.18
C ASP A 269 -18.05 10.00 -20.68
N ASP A 270 -17.22 9.00 -20.33
CA ASP A 270 -16.87 8.64 -18.94
C ASP A 270 -15.50 9.20 -18.48
N LYS A 271 -14.94 10.20 -19.16
CA LYS A 271 -13.69 10.86 -18.74
C LYS A 271 -13.76 11.39 -17.30
N GLY A 272 -14.94 11.83 -16.86
CA GLY A 272 -15.14 12.27 -15.48
C GLY A 272 -14.91 11.19 -14.41
N LEU A 273 -15.10 9.90 -14.75
CA LEU A 273 -14.79 8.78 -13.83
C LEU A 273 -13.26 8.59 -13.71
N GLU A 274 -12.55 8.67 -14.83
CA GLU A 274 -11.09 8.63 -14.86
C GLU A 274 -10.49 9.79 -14.04
N ASP A 275 -10.96 11.02 -14.30
CA ASP A 275 -10.50 12.21 -13.58
C ASP A 275 -10.77 12.12 -12.09
N PHE A 276 -11.93 11.59 -11.70
CA PHE A 276 -12.27 11.36 -10.30
C PHE A 276 -11.30 10.37 -9.63
N LEU A 277 -11.03 9.22 -10.24
CA LEU A 277 -10.11 8.22 -9.66
C LEU A 277 -8.67 8.76 -9.55
N VAL A 278 -8.20 9.53 -10.55
CA VAL A 278 -6.89 10.19 -10.46
C VAL A 278 -6.86 11.23 -9.34
N ALA A 279 -7.91 12.05 -9.22
CA ALA A 279 -8.01 13.08 -8.19
C ALA A 279 -8.08 12.47 -6.76
N GLU A 280 -8.66 11.27 -6.62
CA GLU A 280 -8.67 10.53 -5.36
C GLU A 280 -7.29 9.98 -4.98
N GLY A 281 -6.29 10.05 -5.86
CA GLY A 281 -4.91 9.63 -5.61
C GLY A 281 -4.57 8.22 -6.08
N TYR A 282 -5.33 7.64 -7.02
CA TYR A 282 -5.02 6.35 -7.64
C TYR A 282 -4.18 6.52 -8.92
N THR A 283 -3.34 5.53 -9.22
CA THR A 283 -2.76 5.39 -10.56
C THR A 283 -3.76 4.68 -11.45
N VAL A 284 -4.24 5.36 -12.50
CA VAL A 284 -5.31 4.82 -13.35
C VAL A 284 -4.78 4.49 -14.74
N ASP A 285 -4.82 3.21 -15.12
CA ASP A 285 -4.57 2.76 -16.50
C ASP A 285 -5.87 2.77 -17.29
N VAL A 286 -5.90 3.59 -18.34
CA VAL A 286 -7.05 3.69 -19.25
C VAL A 286 -6.61 3.52 -20.69
N ARG A 287 -7.03 2.40 -21.28
CA ARG A 287 -6.82 2.06 -22.68
C ARG A 287 -8.18 1.72 -23.31
N PRO A 288 -8.91 2.72 -23.81
CA PRO A 288 -10.24 2.51 -24.41
C PRO A 288 -10.21 1.43 -25.49
N ASP A 289 -11.24 0.59 -25.53
CA ASP A 289 -11.42 -0.54 -26.46
C ASP A 289 -10.39 -1.69 -26.32
N TYR A 290 -9.28 -1.48 -25.61
CA TYR A 290 -8.21 -2.47 -25.47
C TYR A 290 -8.71 -3.77 -24.83
N TRP A 291 -9.60 -3.66 -23.84
CA TRP A 291 -10.08 -4.78 -23.04
C TRP A 291 -11.26 -5.55 -23.66
N ILE A 292 -11.79 -5.13 -24.82
CA ILE A 292 -12.90 -5.84 -25.52
C ILE A 292 -12.53 -7.29 -25.84
N THR A 293 -11.24 -7.53 -26.10
CA THR A 293 -10.65 -8.85 -26.28
C THR A 293 -9.65 -9.07 -25.16
N ILE A 294 -9.78 -10.19 -24.45
CA ILE A 294 -8.85 -10.59 -23.39
C ILE A 294 -8.15 -11.88 -23.81
N ASP A 295 -6.83 -11.82 -23.84
CA ASP A 295 -5.93 -12.94 -24.01
C ASP A 295 -5.17 -13.18 -22.69
N ALA A 296 -4.28 -14.18 -22.66
CA ALA A 296 -3.54 -14.54 -21.45
C ALA A 296 -2.69 -13.39 -20.89
N ASN A 297 -2.13 -12.52 -21.75
CA ASN A 297 -1.32 -11.39 -21.30
C ASN A 297 -2.21 -10.32 -20.66
N LYS A 298 -3.34 -10.01 -21.28
CA LYS A 298 -4.31 -9.06 -20.72
C LYS A 298 -4.93 -9.55 -19.41
N VAL A 299 -5.14 -10.86 -19.28
CA VAL A 299 -5.56 -11.46 -18.00
C VAL A 299 -4.48 -11.26 -16.93
N ALA A 300 -3.21 -11.47 -17.26
CA ALA A 300 -2.11 -11.21 -16.33
C ALA A 300 -2.00 -9.72 -15.96
N GLU A 301 -2.19 -8.81 -16.91
CA GLU A 301 -2.24 -7.37 -16.64
C GLU A 301 -3.38 -7.01 -15.70
N LEU A 302 -4.59 -7.54 -15.95
CA LEU A 302 -5.77 -7.32 -15.09
C LEU A 302 -5.54 -7.86 -13.67
N ASN A 303 -4.94 -9.04 -13.55
CA ASN A 303 -4.66 -9.69 -12.27
C ASN A 303 -3.52 -9.03 -11.48
N ALA A 304 -2.69 -8.21 -12.13
CA ALA A 304 -1.60 -7.47 -11.49
C ALA A 304 -2.04 -6.12 -10.91
N ALA A 305 -3.24 -5.65 -11.22
CA ALA A 305 -3.80 -4.43 -10.66
C ALA A 305 -4.36 -4.66 -9.24
N ASP A 306 -4.50 -3.58 -8.47
CA ASP A 306 -5.15 -3.62 -7.16
C ASP A 306 -6.68 -3.59 -7.29
N LEU A 307 -7.20 -3.00 -8.37
CA LEU A 307 -8.62 -2.97 -8.69
C LEU A 307 -8.87 -2.87 -10.19
N VAL A 308 -9.92 -3.56 -10.65
CA VAL A 308 -10.52 -3.34 -11.97
C VAL A 308 -11.86 -2.62 -11.82
N VAL A 309 -12.04 -1.50 -12.52
CA VAL A 309 -13.34 -0.80 -12.59
C VAL A 309 -13.89 -0.92 -14.00
N ILE A 310 -15.08 -1.50 -14.14
CA ILE A 310 -15.80 -1.59 -15.41
C ILE A 310 -16.74 -0.40 -15.52
N SER A 311 -16.45 0.51 -16.44
CA SER A 311 -17.28 1.68 -16.71
C SER A 311 -18.65 1.29 -17.27
N ARG A 312 -19.64 2.17 -17.06
CA ARG A 312 -20.90 2.11 -17.79
C ARG A 312 -20.73 2.34 -19.28
N SER A 313 -19.68 3.02 -19.72
CA SER A 313 -19.36 3.24 -21.14
C SER A 313 -18.75 1.99 -21.80
N THR A 314 -19.43 0.85 -21.64
CA THR A 314 -19.09 -0.43 -22.25
C THR A 314 -20.30 -1.01 -22.96
N THR A 315 -20.10 -1.53 -24.18
CA THR A 315 -21.17 -2.18 -24.94
C THR A 315 -21.27 -3.62 -24.51
N SER A 316 -22.28 -3.99 -23.71
CA SER A 316 -22.39 -5.37 -23.21
C SER A 316 -22.37 -6.48 -24.29
N GLY A 317 -22.73 -6.16 -25.54
CA GLY A 317 -22.61 -7.09 -26.68
C GLY A 317 -21.17 -7.41 -27.08
N ASN A 318 -20.20 -6.55 -26.77
CA ASN A 318 -18.79 -6.79 -27.05
C ASN A 318 -18.17 -7.83 -26.09
N TYR A 319 -18.82 -8.11 -24.95
CA TYR A 319 -18.28 -8.90 -23.83
C TYR A 319 -19.04 -10.21 -23.55
N ASN A 320 -19.83 -10.73 -24.51
CA ASN A 320 -20.87 -11.73 -24.22
C ASN A 320 -20.71 -13.12 -24.88
N THR A 321 -19.57 -13.44 -25.49
CA THR A 321 -19.33 -14.82 -25.94
C THR A 321 -19.02 -15.72 -24.74
N ALA A 322 -19.22 -17.03 -24.86
CA ALA A 322 -19.00 -17.96 -23.75
C ALA A 322 -17.56 -17.89 -23.23
N GLU A 323 -16.59 -17.77 -24.13
CA GLU A 323 -15.16 -17.64 -23.82
C GLU A 323 -14.87 -16.33 -23.09
N LYS A 324 -15.46 -15.22 -23.55
CA LYS A 324 -15.29 -13.90 -22.91
C LYS A 324 -15.92 -13.87 -21.53
N ILE A 325 -17.12 -14.42 -21.37
CA ILE A 325 -17.81 -14.52 -20.08
C ILE A 325 -16.94 -15.30 -19.09
N ALA A 326 -16.43 -16.47 -19.49
CA ALA A 326 -15.56 -17.28 -18.63
C ALA A 326 -14.27 -16.53 -18.26
N ALA A 327 -13.62 -15.87 -19.22
CA ALA A 327 -12.37 -15.17 -18.97
C ALA A 327 -12.54 -13.94 -18.06
N TRP A 328 -13.60 -13.14 -18.22
CA TRP A 328 -13.88 -12.02 -17.32
C TRP A 328 -14.22 -12.46 -15.90
N ASN A 329 -15.00 -13.53 -15.78
CA ASN A 329 -15.34 -14.10 -14.48
C ASN A 329 -14.13 -14.76 -13.80
N ALA A 330 -13.11 -15.20 -14.55
CA ALA A 330 -11.88 -15.79 -14.01
C ALA A 330 -10.83 -14.79 -13.47
N ILE A 331 -10.97 -13.48 -13.75
CA ILE A 331 -10.06 -12.45 -13.20
C ILE A 331 -10.07 -12.51 -11.66
N THR A 332 -8.88 -12.54 -11.05
CA THR A 332 -8.68 -12.68 -9.60
C THR A 332 -8.59 -11.34 -8.88
N THR A 333 -8.22 -10.27 -9.59
CA THR A 333 -8.26 -8.91 -9.02
C THR A 333 -9.70 -8.50 -8.67
N PRO A 334 -9.92 -7.85 -7.51
CA PRO A 334 -11.19 -7.25 -7.15
C PRO A 334 -11.78 -6.41 -8.29
N THR A 335 -13.10 -6.47 -8.50
CA THR A 335 -13.74 -5.76 -9.62
C THR A 335 -15.01 -5.04 -9.21
N ILE A 336 -15.10 -3.75 -9.52
CA ILE A 336 -16.35 -2.98 -9.47
C ILE A 336 -16.94 -2.92 -10.88
N ASN A 337 -18.18 -3.38 -11.05
CA ASN A 337 -18.92 -3.30 -12.30
C ASN A 337 -20.00 -2.21 -12.21
N MET A 338 -19.83 -1.13 -12.97
CA MET A 338 -20.74 0.00 -12.96
C MET A 338 -21.94 -0.14 -13.91
N THR A 339 -22.05 -1.27 -14.63
CA THR A 339 -23.11 -1.49 -15.61
C THR A 339 -23.91 -2.75 -15.34
N VAL A 340 -25.21 -2.57 -15.12
CA VAL A 340 -26.14 -3.70 -15.04
C VAL A 340 -26.26 -4.48 -16.33
N TYR A 341 -25.86 -3.92 -17.48
CA TYR A 341 -26.00 -4.62 -18.74
C TYR A 341 -25.11 -5.86 -18.80
N LEU A 342 -23.92 -5.82 -18.17
CA LEU A 342 -23.00 -6.96 -18.08
C LEU A 342 -23.40 -7.95 -16.99
N THR A 343 -24.01 -7.51 -15.89
CA THR A 343 -24.31 -8.40 -14.75
C THR A 343 -25.44 -9.40 -15.01
N ARG A 344 -26.29 -9.17 -16.02
CA ARG A 344 -27.45 -10.02 -16.38
C ARG A 344 -27.12 -11.50 -16.65
N ASN A 345 -28.15 -12.33 -16.53
CA ASN A 345 -28.14 -13.77 -16.80
C ASN A 345 -27.83 -14.18 -18.27
N SER A 346 -27.90 -13.22 -19.19
CA SER A 346 -27.55 -13.40 -20.60
C SER A 346 -26.16 -12.84 -20.96
N ARG A 347 -25.40 -12.41 -19.95
CA ARG A 347 -24.06 -11.80 -20.06
C ARG A 347 -23.13 -12.48 -19.06
N TRP A 348 -22.55 -11.75 -18.11
CA TRP A 348 -21.60 -12.33 -17.14
C TRP A 348 -22.28 -13.19 -16.07
N LYS A 349 -23.61 -13.20 -16.02
CA LYS A 349 -24.42 -14.05 -15.12
C LYS A 349 -24.14 -13.79 -13.64
N MET A 350 -23.87 -12.55 -13.27
CA MET A 350 -23.74 -12.16 -11.86
C MET A 350 -25.11 -12.15 -11.16
N VAL A 351 -26.19 -11.78 -11.87
CA VAL A 351 -27.54 -11.72 -11.33
C VAL A 351 -28.50 -12.44 -12.26
N ASN A 352 -29.39 -13.28 -11.70
CA ASN A 352 -30.38 -14.04 -12.47
C ASN A 352 -31.57 -13.17 -12.93
N ASN A 353 -31.30 -12.08 -13.64
CA ASN A 353 -32.30 -11.14 -14.12
C ASN A 353 -31.88 -10.55 -15.48
N ALA A 354 -32.85 -10.09 -16.26
CA ALA A 354 -32.63 -9.43 -17.54
C ALA A 354 -33.40 -8.09 -17.70
N THR A 355 -34.29 -7.77 -16.76
CA THR A 355 -35.20 -6.64 -16.82
C THR A 355 -34.51 -5.39 -16.28
N ILE A 356 -34.41 -4.36 -17.13
CA ILE A 356 -33.71 -3.11 -16.83
C ILE A 356 -34.71 -1.95 -16.83
N ALA A 357 -34.59 -1.06 -15.85
CA ALA A 357 -35.25 0.23 -15.81
C ALA A 357 -34.23 1.37 -15.90
N ASN A 358 -34.52 2.41 -16.68
CA ASN A 358 -33.70 3.62 -16.77
C ASN A 358 -34.34 4.71 -15.91
N ILE A 359 -33.73 5.01 -14.77
CA ILE A 359 -34.30 5.85 -13.71
C ILE A 359 -33.19 6.50 -12.87
N ALA A 360 -33.56 7.43 -11.99
CA ALA A 360 -32.69 7.97 -10.94
C ALA A 360 -33.40 7.91 -9.57
N PRO A 361 -33.52 6.71 -8.97
CA PRO A 361 -34.10 6.58 -7.65
C PRO A 361 -33.16 7.18 -6.59
N LYS A 362 -33.69 7.50 -5.41
CA LYS A 362 -32.85 7.74 -4.24
C LYS A 362 -32.28 6.42 -3.74
N MET A 363 -31.05 6.41 -3.22
CA MET A 363 -30.39 5.20 -2.70
C MET A 363 -30.82 4.94 -1.25
N MET A 364 -31.24 3.72 -0.94
CA MET A 364 -31.52 3.24 0.41
C MET A 364 -30.45 2.20 0.81
N PRO A 365 -29.71 2.43 1.91
CA PRO A 365 -28.87 1.41 2.51
C PRO A 365 -29.72 0.21 2.94
N VAL A 366 -29.32 -0.99 2.55
CA VAL A 366 -29.86 -2.26 3.07
C VAL A 366 -29.01 -2.72 4.24
N ASP A 367 -27.68 -2.59 4.10
CA ASP A 367 -26.73 -2.70 5.19
C ASP A 367 -26.11 -1.32 5.50
N PRO A 368 -26.68 -0.56 6.45
CA PRO A 368 -26.19 0.79 6.77
C PRO A 368 -24.83 0.81 7.47
N ASN A 369 -24.34 -0.32 8.00
CA ASN A 369 -23.04 -0.42 8.67
C ASN A 369 -21.92 -0.82 7.72
N HIS A 370 -22.24 -1.12 6.46
CA HIS A 370 -21.25 -1.50 5.47
C HIS A 370 -20.22 -0.37 5.23
N PRO A 371 -18.91 -0.67 5.09
CA PRO A 371 -17.86 0.34 4.91
C PRO A 371 -18.10 1.36 3.78
N VAL A 372 -18.87 1.00 2.76
CA VAL A 372 -19.25 1.92 1.66
C VAL A 372 -20.01 3.16 2.16
N PHE A 373 -20.66 3.09 3.32
CA PHE A 373 -21.40 4.22 3.91
C PHE A 373 -20.60 4.97 4.98
N ALA A 374 -19.31 4.65 5.18
CA ALA A 374 -18.48 5.35 6.15
C ALA A 374 -18.45 6.87 5.90
N GLY A 375 -18.73 7.65 6.95
CA GLY A 375 -18.76 9.12 6.85
C GLY A 375 -19.96 9.70 6.10
N VAL A 376 -20.93 8.90 5.68
CA VAL A 376 -22.13 9.36 4.97
C VAL A 376 -23.29 9.50 5.95
N GLU A 377 -23.92 10.67 5.99
CA GLU A 377 -25.15 10.88 6.75
C GLU A 377 -26.32 10.14 6.06
N LEU A 378 -26.92 9.18 6.74
CA LEU A 378 -27.99 8.34 6.18
C LEU A 378 -29.35 9.05 6.25
N ASP A 379 -30.08 9.07 5.13
CA ASP A 379 -31.47 9.55 5.07
C ASP A 379 -32.45 8.35 5.03
N PRO A 380 -33.37 8.23 5.99
CA PRO A 380 -34.43 7.21 5.97
C PRO A 380 -35.31 7.23 4.71
N ASN A 381 -35.40 8.37 4.01
CA ASN A 381 -36.14 8.54 2.76
C ASN A 381 -35.28 8.31 1.50
N GLY A 382 -34.02 7.92 1.68
CA GLY A 382 -33.04 7.65 0.64
C GLY A 382 -32.16 8.84 0.30
N LEU A 383 -30.90 8.52 -0.04
CA LEU A 383 -29.83 9.43 -0.41
C LEU A 383 -29.94 9.86 -1.88
N VAL A 384 -29.69 11.12 -2.17
CA VAL A 384 -29.58 11.61 -3.55
C VAL A 384 -28.16 11.37 -4.04
N ALA A 385 -27.88 10.13 -4.46
CA ALA A 385 -26.54 9.71 -4.92
C ALA A 385 -26.27 10.03 -6.41
N LEU A 386 -27.33 10.11 -7.23
CA LEU A 386 -27.21 10.43 -8.65
C LEU A 386 -27.51 11.90 -8.91
N ASP A 387 -26.69 12.53 -9.74
CA ASP A 387 -26.90 13.87 -10.25
C ASP A 387 -27.82 13.83 -11.49
N ALA A 388 -29.04 14.32 -11.31
CA ALA A 388 -30.05 14.36 -12.37
C ALA A 388 -29.76 15.41 -13.46
N THR A 389 -28.72 16.24 -13.30
CA THR A 389 -28.34 17.28 -14.27
C THR A 389 -27.28 16.82 -15.27
N ILE A 390 -26.65 15.67 -15.03
CA ILE A 390 -25.61 15.11 -15.90
C ILE A 390 -26.22 14.16 -16.94
N GLY A 391 -25.91 14.40 -18.22
CA GLY A 391 -26.42 13.62 -19.35
C GLY A 391 -27.96 13.56 -19.37
N THR A 392 -28.52 12.35 -19.31
CA THR A 392 -29.99 12.16 -19.24
C THR A 392 -30.57 12.29 -17.83
N GLY A 393 -29.72 12.42 -16.82
CA GLY A 393 -30.14 12.39 -15.42
C GLY A 393 -30.63 11.04 -14.93
N GLN A 394 -30.40 9.96 -15.69
CA GLN A 394 -30.83 8.59 -15.36
C GLN A 394 -29.67 7.60 -15.53
N THR A 395 -29.73 6.48 -14.82
CA THR A 395 -28.88 5.31 -15.03
C THR A 395 -29.74 4.05 -15.14
N SER A 396 -29.12 2.91 -15.44
CA SER A 396 -29.79 1.64 -15.70
C SER A 396 -29.71 0.72 -14.48
N PHE A 397 -30.87 0.29 -13.99
CA PHE A 397 -30.98 -0.60 -12.83
C PHE A 397 -31.62 -1.94 -13.18
N LEU A 398 -31.21 -3.01 -12.49
CA LEU A 398 -31.95 -4.28 -12.51
C LEU A 398 -33.20 -4.18 -11.66
N GLN A 399 -34.33 -4.70 -12.17
CA GLN A 399 -35.58 -4.79 -11.42
C GLN A 399 -35.66 -6.10 -10.62
N THR A 400 -34.73 -6.26 -9.68
CA THR A 400 -34.72 -7.35 -8.69
C THR A 400 -33.89 -6.92 -7.49
N LEU A 401 -34.19 -7.50 -6.32
CA LEU A 401 -33.36 -7.43 -5.11
C LEU A 401 -32.67 -8.76 -4.81
N ASP A 402 -33.02 -9.84 -5.53
CA ASP A 402 -32.40 -11.15 -5.41
C ASP A 402 -31.05 -11.16 -6.16
N MET A 403 -29.96 -11.13 -5.39
CA MET A 403 -28.57 -11.15 -5.86
C MET A 403 -27.98 -12.58 -5.89
N GLY A 404 -28.81 -13.62 -5.78
CA GLY A 404 -28.35 -15.00 -5.75
C GLY A 404 -27.52 -15.30 -4.50
N ASN A 405 -26.29 -15.74 -4.70
CA ASN A 405 -25.34 -16.00 -3.61
C ASN A 405 -24.53 -14.75 -3.22
N GLY A 406 -24.89 -13.57 -3.74
CA GLY A 406 -24.30 -12.29 -3.37
C GLY A 406 -25.08 -11.57 -2.26
N THR A 407 -24.45 -10.59 -1.65
CA THR A 407 -25.02 -9.75 -0.59
C THR A 407 -25.51 -8.42 -1.17
N LEU A 408 -26.77 -8.07 -0.96
CA LEU A 408 -27.32 -6.77 -1.34
C LEU A 408 -26.98 -5.73 -0.26
N ILE A 409 -26.20 -4.71 -0.64
CA ILE A 409 -25.73 -3.65 0.27
C ILE A 409 -26.65 -2.41 0.19
N ALA A 410 -27.09 -2.07 -1.02
CA ALA A 410 -27.95 -0.90 -1.25
C ALA A 410 -28.94 -1.13 -2.39
N LYS A 411 -30.09 -0.46 -2.31
CA LYS A 411 -31.12 -0.46 -3.36
C LYS A 411 -31.59 0.96 -3.69
N GLY A 412 -32.25 1.16 -4.81
CA GLY A 412 -33.03 2.37 -5.07
C GLY A 412 -34.37 2.34 -4.31
N VAL A 413 -34.97 3.50 -4.05
CA VAL A 413 -36.38 3.60 -3.63
C VAL A 413 -37.25 2.89 -4.67
N GLY A 414 -37.80 1.73 -4.29
CA GLY A 414 -38.35 0.71 -5.18
C GLY A 414 -37.59 -0.63 -5.04
N ASP A 415 -37.78 -1.52 -6.02
CA ASP A 415 -37.10 -2.83 -6.08
C ASP A 415 -35.99 -2.81 -7.14
N TYR A 416 -35.00 -1.93 -6.93
CA TYR A 416 -33.89 -1.69 -7.85
C TYR A 416 -32.56 -1.96 -7.14
N ALA A 417 -31.88 -3.08 -7.43
CA ALA A 417 -30.57 -3.34 -6.83
C ALA A 417 -29.53 -2.30 -7.29
N TRP A 418 -28.76 -1.76 -6.35
CA TRP A 418 -27.81 -0.68 -6.61
C TRP A 418 -26.38 -1.11 -6.29
N ILE A 419 -26.15 -1.55 -5.06
CA ILE A 419 -24.84 -2.03 -4.61
C ILE A 419 -25.01 -3.45 -4.11
N ALA A 420 -24.25 -4.39 -4.66
CA ALA A 420 -24.20 -5.77 -4.21
C ALA A 420 -22.79 -6.32 -4.39
N GLU A 421 -22.42 -7.31 -3.57
CA GLU A 421 -21.10 -7.94 -3.64
C GLU A 421 -21.17 -9.47 -3.67
N TRP A 422 -20.13 -10.08 -4.23
CA TRP A 422 -19.91 -11.52 -4.24
C TRP A 422 -18.48 -11.80 -3.76
N PRO A 423 -18.30 -12.67 -2.77
CA PRO A 423 -16.99 -13.15 -2.38
C PRO A 423 -16.33 -13.93 -3.53
N ARG A 424 -15.00 -14.00 -3.49
CA ARG A 424 -14.21 -14.86 -4.38
C ARG A 424 -14.66 -16.33 -4.28
N GLY A 425 -14.58 -17.05 -5.39
CA GLY A 425 -14.88 -18.48 -5.50
C GLY A 425 -16.37 -18.83 -5.46
N VAL A 426 -17.26 -17.87 -5.23
CA VAL A 426 -18.70 -18.10 -5.11
C VAL A 426 -19.37 -18.16 -6.48
N GLU A 427 -20.19 -19.19 -6.72
CA GLU A 427 -21.10 -19.22 -7.88
C GLU A 427 -22.09 -18.08 -7.73
N TYR A 428 -22.32 -17.26 -8.75
CA TYR A 428 -23.16 -16.07 -8.60
C TYR A 428 -24.61 -16.37 -8.16
N TYR A 429 -25.19 -17.44 -8.69
CA TYR A 429 -26.48 -17.99 -8.26
C TYR A 429 -26.58 -19.45 -8.69
N ALA A 430 -27.44 -20.22 -8.03
CA ALA A 430 -27.60 -21.64 -8.33
C ALA A 430 -27.88 -21.90 -9.83
N GLY A 431 -26.96 -22.60 -10.49
CA GLY A 431 -27.08 -22.96 -11.91
C GLY A 431 -26.61 -21.87 -12.88
N ALA A 432 -25.93 -20.82 -12.41
CA ALA A 432 -25.26 -19.86 -13.29
C ALA A 432 -24.15 -20.52 -14.11
N GLY A 433 -23.43 -21.47 -13.49
CA GLY A 433 -22.21 -22.08 -14.02
C GLY A 433 -21.08 -21.07 -14.18
N GLN A 434 -21.11 -19.98 -13.40
CA GLN A 434 -20.15 -18.87 -13.43
C GLN A 434 -19.86 -18.43 -12.00
N PHE A 435 -18.58 -18.14 -11.73
CA PHE A 435 -18.05 -17.91 -10.39
C PHE A 435 -17.27 -16.59 -10.35
N ALA A 436 -17.22 -15.96 -9.19
CA ALA A 436 -16.39 -14.80 -8.95
C ALA A 436 -14.91 -15.21 -8.81
N GLY A 437 -14.06 -14.96 -9.83
CA GLY A 437 -12.62 -15.28 -9.78
C GLY A 437 -11.85 -14.55 -8.68
N GLY A 438 -12.27 -13.32 -8.38
CA GLY A 438 -11.91 -12.49 -7.23
C GLY A 438 -13.15 -11.77 -6.70
N LYS A 439 -13.02 -10.99 -5.61
CA LYS A 439 -14.14 -10.22 -5.03
C LYS A 439 -14.82 -9.34 -6.08
N ARG A 440 -16.15 -9.41 -6.19
CA ARG A 440 -16.94 -8.62 -7.16
C ARG A 440 -17.89 -7.68 -6.45
N MET A 441 -18.03 -6.48 -6.97
CA MET A 441 -19.05 -5.54 -6.58
C MET A 441 -19.79 -5.02 -7.81
N MET A 442 -21.11 -5.05 -7.77
CA MET A 442 -21.94 -4.24 -8.66
C MET A 442 -22.15 -2.88 -7.99
N PHE A 443 -21.85 -1.78 -8.69
CA PHE A 443 -22.11 -0.42 -8.20
C PHE A 443 -22.76 0.38 -9.32
N VAL A 444 -24.08 0.47 -9.34
CA VAL A 444 -24.78 1.11 -10.47
C VAL A 444 -24.55 2.63 -10.51
N ALA A 445 -23.84 3.11 -11.53
CA ALA A 445 -23.66 4.53 -11.81
C ALA A 445 -23.22 4.74 -13.28
N GLY A 446 -23.13 5.99 -13.71
CA GLY A 446 -22.92 6.35 -15.11
C GLY A 446 -24.24 6.56 -15.85
N THR A 447 -24.34 7.59 -16.68
CA THR A 447 -25.58 7.92 -17.40
C THR A 447 -26.01 6.83 -18.40
N GLN A 448 -27.33 6.68 -18.56
CA GLN A 448 -27.91 6.02 -19.72
C GLN A 448 -28.04 7.03 -20.85
N GLU A 449 -27.64 6.68 -22.06
CA GLU A 449 -27.83 7.50 -23.25
C GLU A 449 -29.28 7.47 -23.76
N VAL A 450 -29.78 8.63 -24.18
CA VAL A 450 -31.01 8.83 -24.96
C VAL A 450 -30.70 9.87 -26.04
N GLY A 451 -30.67 9.46 -27.31
CA GLY A 451 -30.25 10.34 -28.40
C GLY A 451 -28.77 10.73 -28.29
N ALA A 452 -28.45 12.00 -28.53
CA ALA A 452 -27.09 12.54 -28.44
C ALA A 452 -26.79 13.03 -27.02
N THR A 453 -26.85 12.12 -26.05
CA THR A 453 -26.45 12.38 -24.66
C THR A 453 -25.36 11.38 -24.27
N PRO A 454 -24.43 11.76 -23.39
CA PRO A 454 -23.26 10.93 -23.09
C PRO A 454 -23.69 9.61 -22.43
N GLN A 455 -23.03 8.51 -22.81
CA GLN A 455 -23.17 7.18 -22.22
C GLN A 455 -22.12 6.94 -21.14
N GLY A 456 -22.56 6.71 -19.91
CA GLY A 456 -21.65 6.42 -18.79
C GLY A 456 -20.96 7.65 -18.20
N ALA A 457 -21.47 8.86 -18.51
CA ALA A 457 -20.99 10.08 -17.86
C ALA A 457 -21.10 9.97 -16.35
N PHE A 458 -20.05 10.42 -15.64
CA PHE A 458 -19.92 10.26 -14.20
C PHE A 458 -20.95 11.13 -13.46
N ASN A 459 -22.09 10.53 -13.14
CA ASN A 459 -23.30 11.21 -12.66
C ASN A 459 -23.52 11.03 -11.16
N LEU A 460 -22.46 11.04 -10.36
CA LEU A 460 -22.56 10.97 -8.90
C LEU A 460 -22.56 12.38 -8.29
N THR A 461 -23.46 12.62 -7.34
CA THR A 461 -23.40 13.81 -6.45
C THR A 461 -22.22 13.69 -5.49
N GLU A 462 -21.91 14.71 -4.69
CA GLU A 462 -20.85 14.61 -3.66
C GLU A 462 -21.08 13.44 -2.68
N VAL A 463 -22.34 13.19 -2.30
CA VAL A 463 -22.69 12.01 -1.49
C VAL A 463 -22.43 10.72 -2.26
N GLY A 464 -22.84 10.64 -3.54
CA GLY A 464 -22.56 9.49 -4.38
C GLY A 464 -21.08 9.23 -4.59
N LYS A 465 -20.28 10.29 -4.78
CA LYS A 465 -18.82 10.24 -4.92
C LYS A 465 -18.16 9.72 -3.66
N GLN A 466 -18.58 10.16 -2.48
CA GLN A 466 -18.07 9.62 -1.21
C GLN A 466 -18.36 8.12 -1.08
N ILE A 467 -19.59 7.68 -1.39
CA ILE A 467 -19.95 6.25 -1.34
C ILE A 467 -19.11 5.45 -2.35
N PHE A 468 -18.90 5.98 -3.55
CA PHE A 468 -18.07 5.33 -4.56
C PHE A 468 -16.58 5.29 -4.17
N SER A 469 -16.03 6.37 -3.60
CA SER A 469 -14.66 6.39 -3.05
C SER A 469 -14.50 5.34 -1.94
N ASN A 470 -15.46 5.25 -1.01
CA ASN A 470 -15.47 4.22 0.02
C ASN A 470 -15.55 2.80 -0.59
N ALA A 471 -16.31 2.61 -1.67
CA ALA A 471 -16.38 1.34 -2.38
C ALA A 471 -15.06 0.96 -3.05
N VAL A 472 -14.38 1.92 -3.70
CA VAL A 472 -13.05 1.71 -4.27
C VAL A 472 -12.05 1.33 -3.18
N ALA A 473 -12.01 2.09 -2.07
CA ALA A 473 -11.13 1.81 -0.95
C ALA A 473 -11.42 0.43 -0.31
N TYR A 474 -12.69 0.09 -0.13
CA TYR A 474 -13.11 -1.21 0.40
C TYR A 474 -12.76 -2.39 -0.51
N MET A 475 -12.81 -2.20 -1.83
CA MET A 475 -12.46 -3.26 -2.79
C MET A 475 -10.94 -3.41 -2.98
N ILE A 476 -10.16 -2.35 -2.74
CA ILE A 476 -8.69 -2.38 -2.73
C ILE A 476 -8.14 -2.89 -1.39
N ALA A 477 -8.83 -2.62 -0.28
CA ALA A 477 -8.39 -2.99 1.05
C ALA A 477 -8.22 -4.51 1.17
N ARG A 478 -6.96 -4.93 1.29
CA ARG A 478 -6.56 -6.29 1.71
C ARG A 478 -7.11 -6.50 3.12
N THR A 479 -8.15 -7.33 3.23
CA THR A 479 -8.84 -7.53 4.50
C THR A 479 -8.58 -8.94 4.95
N PRO A 480 -7.79 -9.16 6.02
CA PRO A 480 -7.45 -10.51 6.46
C PRO A 480 -8.69 -11.42 6.56
N ILE A 481 -8.69 -12.53 5.83
CA ILE A 481 -9.77 -13.52 5.83
C ILE A 481 -9.41 -14.59 6.84
N ALA A 482 -10.28 -14.75 7.85
CA ALA A 482 -10.19 -15.90 8.75
C ALA A 482 -10.48 -17.18 7.94
N VAL A 483 -9.50 -18.09 7.89
CA VAL A 483 -9.66 -19.42 7.33
C VAL A 483 -10.40 -20.27 8.36
N PRO A 484 -11.56 -20.86 8.03
CA PRO A 484 -12.30 -21.67 9.00
C PRO A 484 -11.48 -22.88 9.47
N VAL A 485 -11.21 -22.93 10.78
CA VAL A 485 -10.65 -24.08 11.49
C VAL A 485 -11.79 -24.73 12.28
N GLU A 486 -12.09 -25.99 12.00
CA GLU A 486 -13.07 -26.77 12.73
C GLU A 486 -12.58 -27.02 14.16
N ASN A 487 -13.47 -26.80 15.14
CA ASN A 487 -13.18 -27.04 16.55
C ASN A 487 -11.86 -26.40 17.02
N ALA A 488 -11.66 -25.14 16.63
CA ALA A 488 -10.39 -24.44 16.77
C ALA A 488 -9.92 -24.26 18.23
N SER A 489 -10.86 -24.25 19.16
CA SER A 489 -10.61 -24.15 20.62
C SER A 489 -10.86 -25.48 21.34
N PHE A 490 -10.96 -26.59 20.59
CA PHE A 490 -11.08 -27.96 21.14
C PHE A 490 -12.28 -28.19 22.08
N GLU A 491 -13.33 -27.37 21.98
CA GLU A 491 -14.54 -27.43 22.80
C GLU A 491 -15.38 -28.69 22.56
N LEU A 492 -15.24 -29.32 21.39
CA LEU A 492 -15.90 -30.57 21.05
C LEU A 492 -14.95 -31.77 21.28
N PRO A 493 -15.44 -32.90 21.84
CA PRO A 493 -16.85 -33.22 22.08
C PRO A 493 -17.46 -32.64 23.37
N GLY A 494 -16.67 -31.98 24.22
CA GLY A 494 -17.19 -31.20 25.35
C GLY A 494 -17.81 -32.00 26.50
N THR A 495 -17.47 -33.29 26.63
CA THR A 495 -18.17 -34.22 27.55
C THR A 495 -17.32 -34.71 28.72
N ALA A 496 -16.14 -35.26 28.44
CA ALA A 496 -15.18 -35.77 29.41
C ALA A 496 -13.77 -35.72 28.81
N LYS A 497 -12.72 -35.94 29.61
CA LYS A 497 -11.36 -36.08 29.09
C LYS A 497 -11.32 -37.18 28.02
N ILE A 498 -10.83 -36.84 26.84
CA ILE A 498 -10.63 -37.77 25.72
C ILE A 498 -9.13 -37.95 25.50
N LYS A 499 -8.69 -39.20 25.34
CA LYS A 499 -7.37 -39.55 24.83
C LYS A 499 -7.54 -40.28 23.51
N GLY A 500 -6.87 -39.79 22.48
CA GLY A 500 -7.16 -40.13 21.09
C GLY A 500 -7.71 -38.95 20.32
N TRP A 501 -7.40 -38.91 19.03
CA TRP A 501 -7.91 -37.91 18.08
C TRP A 501 -8.99 -38.51 17.20
N ASN A 502 -8.80 -39.77 16.78
CA ASN A 502 -9.65 -40.46 15.80
C ASN A 502 -10.64 -41.46 16.46
N GLY A 503 -11.06 -41.18 17.69
CA GLY A 503 -12.03 -42.01 18.42
C GLY A 503 -11.49 -43.32 18.98
N GLU A 504 -10.19 -43.40 19.28
CA GLU A 504 -9.54 -44.64 19.71
C GLU A 504 -9.91 -45.10 21.12
N GLY A 505 -10.20 -44.17 22.04
CA GLY A 505 -10.54 -44.46 23.44
C GLY A 505 -9.36 -45.04 24.23
N VAL A 506 -8.32 -44.22 24.42
CA VAL A 506 -7.05 -44.66 25.02
C VAL A 506 -7.10 -44.64 26.56
N ALA A 507 -6.47 -45.64 27.19
CA ALA A 507 -6.35 -45.73 28.65
C ALA A 507 -7.67 -45.60 29.43
N GLY A 508 -8.78 -46.11 28.86
CA GLY A 508 -10.09 -46.12 29.49
C GLY A 508 -10.89 -44.82 29.36
N THR A 509 -10.42 -43.84 28.58
CA THR A 509 -11.26 -42.70 28.18
C THR A 509 -12.29 -43.12 27.13
N PRO A 510 -13.38 -42.34 26.95
CA PRO A 510 -14.35 -42.62 25.90
C PRO A 510 -13.72 -42.72 24.50
N ALA A 511 -14.20 -43.67 23.70
CA ALA A 511 -13.86 -43.82 22.28
C ALA A 511 -14.73 -42.87 21.44
N VAL A 512 -14.36 -41.59 21.46
CA VAL A 512 -15.08 -40.49 20.80
C VAL A 512 -14.08 -39.67 20.00
N ASP A 513 -14.46 -39.35 18.76
CA ASP A 513 -13.67 -38.54 17.85
C ASP A 513 -13.54 -37.09 18.36
N VAL A 514 -12.41 -36.44 18.09
CA VAL A 514 -12.25 -34.99 18.31
C VAL A 514 -12.52 -34.31 16.98
N PRO A 515 -13.70 -33.69 16.77
CA PRO A 515 -14.11 -33.20 15.46
C PRO A 515 -13.07 -32.25 14.85
N GLY A 516 -12.78 -32.41 13.58
CA GLY A 516 -11.84 -31.60 12.81
C GLY A 516 -10.36 -31.92 13.01
N TRP A 517 -9.98 -32.76 13.99
CA TRP A 517 -8.58 -33.03 14.31
C TRP A 517 -8.24 -34.51 14.12
N SER A 518 -7.03 -34.78 13.66
CA SER A 518 -6.58 -36.13 13.34
C SER A 518 -5.14 -36.36 13.75
N SER A 519 -4.78 -37.63 13.88
CA SER A 519 -3.42 -38.10 14.10
C SER A 519 -3.16 -39.34 13.26
N ASP A 520 -1.96 -39.48 12.71
CA ASP A 520 -1.63 -40.58 11.78
C ASP A 520 -1.61 -41.96 12.47
N THR A 521 -1.33 -41.99 13.76
CA THR A 521 -1.32 -43.22 14.56
C THR A 521 -2.00 -43.01 15.91
N VAL A 522 -2.34 -44.13 16.55
CA VAL A 522 -2.90 -44.13 17.91
C VAL A 522 -1.89 -43.49 18.87
N VAL A 523 -2.33 -42.44 19.56
CA VAL A 523 -1.56 -41.73 20.59
C VAL A 523 -1.49 -42.54 21.89
N ALA A 524 -0.44 -42.36 22.69
CA ALA A 524 -0.37 -42.95 24.02
C ALA A 524 -1.12 -42.11 25.06
N ASP A 525 -1.00 -40.77 24.98
CA ASP A 525 -1.59 -39.87 25.97
C ASP A 525 -1.71 -38.42 25.46
N SER A 526 -2.30 -38.26 24.28
CA SER A 526 -2.70 -36.95 23.71
C SER A 526 -4.21 -36.91 23.48
N GLY A 527 -4.81 -35.72 23.47
CA GLY A 527 -6.26 -35.55 23.27
C GLY A 527 -6.76 -34.21 23.80
N VAL A 528 -7.96 -34.18 24.40
CA VAL A 528 -8.60 -32.95 24.93
C VAL A 528 -9.05 -33.09 26.38
N GLU A 529 -8.84 -32.04 27.18
CA GLU A 529 -9.24 -31.99 28.60
C GLU A 529 -9.51 -30.56 29.11
N THR A 530 -10.13 -30.45 30.28
CA THR A 530 -10.37 -29.17 30.97
C THR A 530 -9.37 -28.96 32.11
N GLY A 531 -9.30 -27.73 32.65
CA GLY A 531 -8.56 -27.42 33.88
C GLY A 531 -7.16 -26.82 33.72
N TYR A 532 -6.76 -26.48 32.49
CA TYR A 532 -5.40 -25.97 32.19
C TYR A 532 -5.36 -24.51 31.70
N SER A 533 -6.35 -23.71 32.10
CA SER A 533 -6.48 -22.28 31.76
C SER A 533 -6.66 -22.03 30.26
N ALA A 534 -7.72 -22.59 29.69
CA ALA A 534 -8.17 -22.28 28.33
C ALA A 534 -8.30 -20.75 28.15
N THR A 535 -7.86 -20.30 26.98
CA THR A 535 -7.93 -18.93 26.48
C THR A 535 -9.23 -18.66 25.72
N ASP A 536 -9.84 -19.68 25.14
CA ASP A 536 -11.18 -19.63 24.57
C ASP A 536 -11.98 -20.86 25.02
N GLY A 537 -13.20 -20.65 25.54
CA GLY A 537 -14.02 -21.73 26.08
C GLY A 537 -13.51 -22.34 27.39
N GLN A 538 -13.58 -23.67 27.50
CA GLN A 538 -13.28 -24.44 28.72
C GLN A 538 -12.28 -25.59 28.50
N TRP A 539 -12.09 -26.02 27.26
CA TRP A 539 -11.29 -27.18 26.89
C TRP A 539 -9.93 -26.74 26.34
N THR A 540 -8.98 -27.66 26.39
CA THR A 540 -7.66 -27.50 25.80
C THR A 540 -7.27 -28.83 25.18
N ALA A 541 -6.55 -28.77 24.07
CA ALA A 541 -5.81 -29.92 23.58
C ALA A 541 -4.56 -30.14 24.44
N PHE A 542 -4.12 -31.40 24.57
CA PHE A 542 -2.85 -31.76 25.19
C PHE A 542 -2.06 -32.73 24.31
N LEU A 543 -0.77 -32.45 24.15
CA LEU A 543 0.17 -33.22 23.34
C LEU A 543 1.26 -33.82 24.21
N LYS A 544 1.33 -35.15 24.27
CA LYS A 544 2.43 -35.86 24.92
C LYS A 544 3.67 -35.90 24.01
N GLY A 545 4.85 -35.76 24.60
CA GLY A 545 6.11 -35.96 23.90
C GLY A 545 6.25 -37.40 23.40
N ALA A 546 6.74 -37.54 22.16
CA ALA A 546 6.85 -38.78 21.40
C ALA A 546 5.52 -39.45 20.97
N ASP A 547 4.37 -38.83 21.26
CA ASP A 547 3.15 -39.14 20.51
C ASP A 547 3.25 -38.53 19.09
N PRO A 548 2.49 -39.05 18.11
CA PRO A 548 2.37 -38.41 16.80
C PRO A 548 1.77 -36.99 16.90
N SER A 549 2.09 -36.17 15.91
CA SER A 549 1.50 -34.85 15.68
C SER A 549 -0.02 -34.90 15.57
N VAL A 550 -0.68 -33.79 15.93
CA VAL A 550 -2.10 -33.55 15.60
C VAL A 550 -2.22 -32.59 14.43
N TRP A 551 -3.17 -32.82 13.53
CA TRP A 551 -3.33 -32.02 12.33
C TRP A 551 -4.79 -31.83 11.90
N GLN A 552 -5.03 -30.82 11.06
CA GLN A 552 -6.29 -30.56 10.38
C GLN A 552 -6.04 -30.04 8.96
N LEU A 553 -6.79 -30.55 7.97
CA LEU A 553 -6.80 -30.03 6.60
C LEU A 553 -8.03 -29.13 6.40
N THR A 554 -7.81 -27.88 6.03
CA THR A 554 -8.92 -26.94 5.79
C THR A 554 -9.52 -27.10 4.40
N ASN A 555 -10.63 -26.41 4.11
CA ASN A 555 -11.18 -26.34 2.76
C ASN A 555 -10.64 -25.16 1.94
N TYR A 556 -9.73 -24.37 2.50
CA TYR A 556 -9.19 -23.19 1.85
C TYR A 556 -8.14 -23.60 0.81
N ILE A 557 -8.25 -23.07 -0.40
CA ILE A 557 -7.35 -23.34 -1.52
C ILE A 557 -6.35 -22.19 -1.62
N ILE A 558 -5.06 -22.51 -1.53
CA ILE A 558 -3.95 -21.55 -1.55
C ILE A 558 -3.87 -20.85 -2.91
N ASP A 559 -3.79 -19.53 -2.90
CA ASP A 559 -3.44 -18.70 -4.04
C ASP A 559 -1.94 -18.33 -4.04
N ALA A 560 -1.41 -17.93 -5.19
CA ALA A 560 -0.02 -17.50 -5.33
C ALA A 560 0.31 -16.22 -4.56
N GLU A 561 -0.70 -15.45 -4.16
CA GLU A 561 -0.51 -14.20 -3.44
C GLU A 561 -0.89 -14.27 -1.97
N ASP A 562 -1.42 -15.39 -1.48
CA ASP A 562 -1.84 -15.52 -0.09
C ASP A 562 -0.65 -15.40 0.87
N VAL A 563 -0.90 -14.77 2.01
CA VAL A 563 0.05 -14.73 3.13
C VAL A 563 -0.66 -15.23 4.36
N PHE A 564 -0.36 -16.43 4.80
CA PHE A 564 -1.01 -17.03 5.97
C PHE A 564 -0.31 -16.64 7.27
N GLU A 565 -1.10 -16.34 8.30
CA GLU A 565 -0.67 -16.36 9.70
C GLU A 565 -1.45 -17.44 10.45
N LEU A 566 -0.72 -18.42 10.99
CA LEU A 566 -1.24 -19.42 11.93
C LEU A 566 -0.87 -19.00 13.35
N GLN A 567 -1.86 -18.86 14.21
CA GLN A 567 -1.69 -18.62 15.63
C GLN A 567 -2.28 -19.76 16.47
N VAL A 568 -1.64 -20.03 17.61
CA VAL A 568 -2.13 -20.97 18.63
C VAL A 568 -1.73 -20.47 20.00
N ASP A 569 -2.62 -20.61 20.98
CA ASP A 569 -2.29 -20.35 22.37
C ASP A 569 -1.76 -21.64 22.99
N ALA A 570 -0.54 -21.63 23.53
CA ALA A 570 0.10 -22.83 24.04
C ALA A 570 0.87 -22.62 25.36
N ARG A 571 1.01 -23.71 26.10
CA ARG A 571 1.75 -23.77 27.37
C ARG A 571 2.46 -25.10 27.59
N SER A 572 3.47 -25.07 28.45
CA SER A 572 3.95 -26.25 29.17
C SER A 572 2.92 -26.68 30.21
N THR A 573 2.42 -27.91 30.08
CA THR A 573 1.58 -28.57 31.10
C THR A 573 2.45 -29.35 32.07
N TRP A 574 3.43 -30.09 31.55
CA TRP A 574 4.42 -30.80 32.35
C TRP A 574 5.67 -31.07 31.52
N GLN A 575 6.79 -30.43 31.85
CA GLN A 575 8.09 -30.65 31.19
C GLN A 575 8.12 -30.43 29.66
N GLY A 576 7.03 -29.97 29.04
CA GLY A 576 6.99 -29.58 27.62
C GLY A 576 7.81 -28.32 27.40
N LYS A 577 8.69 -28.33 26.40
CA LYS A 577 9.59 -27.21 26.11
C LYS A 577 9.51 -26.72 24.69
N THR A 578 9.25 -27.61 23.74
CA THR A 578 9.30 -27.26 22.32
C THR A 578 8.03 -27.72 21.64
N LEU A 579 7.22 -26.75 21.20
CA LEU A 579 6.09 -26.96 20.31
C LEU A 579 6.55 -26.68 18.88
N ARG A 580 6.39 -27.65 17.99
CA ARG A 580 6.53 -27.44 16.56
C ARG A 580 5.18 -27.07 15.98
N ILE A 581 5.12 -25.93 15.29
CA ILE A 581 3.94 -25.42 14.57
C ILE A 581 4.24 -25.52 13.08
N ILE A 582 3.34 -26.11 12.29
CA ILE A 582 3.55 -26.38 10.87
C ILE A 582 2.34 -25.90 10.07
N LEU A 583 2.61 -25.25 8.95
CA LEU A 583 1.70 -25.11 7.82
C LEU A 583 2.12 -26.09 6.73
N PHE A 584 1.14 -26.79 6.14
CA PHE A 584 1.37 -27.75 5.06
C PHE A 584 0.32 -27.62 3.96
N TYR A 585 0.59 -28.15 2.77
CA TYR A 585 -0.45 -28.42 1.78
C TYR A 585 -0.63 -29.92 1.56
N ASP A 586 -1.82 -30.32 1.13
CA ASP A 586 -2.11 -31.70 0.77
C ASP A 586 -1.76 -31.96 -0.71
N GLU A 587 -0.88 -32.94 -0.93
CA GLU A 587 -0.55 -33.49 -2.24
C GLU A 587 -0.98 -34.96 -2.30
N GLU A 588 -2.19 -35.21 -2.82
CA GLU A 588 -2.73 -36.56 -2.99
C GLU A 588 -2.77 -37.38 -1.67
N GLY A 589 -3.14 -36.73 -0.56
CA GLY A 589 -3.18 -37.36 0.77
C GLY A 589 -1.84 -37.36 1.50
N ILE A 590 -0.81 -36.71 0.96
CA ILE A 590 0.49 -36.52 1.60
C ILE A 590 0.60 -35.09 2.09
N ARG A 591 0.86 -34.91 3.39
CA ARG A 591 1.10 -33.60 4.01
C ARG A 591 2.52 -33.12 3.65
N ILE A 592 2.63 -32.05 2.87
CA ILE A 592 3.90 -31.43 2.49
C ILE A 592 4.10 -30.12 3.27
N PRO A 593 5.04 -30.05 4.23
CA PRO A 593 5.28 -28.84 4.99
C PRO A 593 5.78 -27.69 4.11
N VAL A 594 5.19 -26.50 4.29
CA VAL A 594 5.61 -25.26 3.61
C VAL A 594 6.31 -24.30 4.55
N ALA A 595 5.92 -24.28 5.82
CA ALA A 595 6.56 -23.48 6.86
C ALA A 595 6.46 -24.20 8.19
N PHE A 596 7.47 -24.03 9.05
CA PHE A 596 7.40 -24.49 10.43
C PHE A 596 8.27 -23.65 11.37
N VAL A 597 7.91 -23.64 12.65
CA VAL A 597 8.71 -23.04 13.72
C VAL A 597 8.72 -23.95 14.95
N ASP A 598 9.89 -24.06 15.59
CA ASP A 598 10.06 -24.72 16.88
C ASP A 598 10.00 -23.65 17.98
N ALA A 599 8.84 -23.48 18.59
CA ALA A 599 8.57 -22.48 19.61
C ALA A 599 8.89 -23.00 21.02
N THR A 600 9.60 -22.19 21.81
CA THR A 600 9.84 -22.51 23.22
C THR A 600 8.61 -22.15 24.05
N VAL A 601 8.00 -23.15 24.69
CA VAL A 601 6.81 -22.96 25.54
C VAL A 601 7.17 -22.76 27.01
N ALA A 602 6.40 -21.90 27.68
CA ALA A 602 6.50 -21.62 29.11
C ALA A 602 5.26 -22.15 29.85
N ASP A 603 5.27 -22.13 31.19
CA ASP A 603 4.15 -22.63 31.98
C ASP A 603 2.88 -21.78 31.87
N ALA A 604 3.00 -20.51 31.50
CA ALA A 604 1.86 -19.65 31.19
C ALA A 604 1.37 -19.88 29.76
N MET A 605 0.05 -19.83 29.55
CA MET A 605 -0.53 -19.81 28.22
C MET A 605 -0.09 -18.53 27.49
N GLN A 606 0.44 -18.68 26.28
CA GLN A 606 0.89 -17.58 25.45
C GLN A 606 0.61 -17.88 23.98
N THR A 607 0.38 -16.83 23.19
CA THR A 607 0.16 -16.96 21.76
C THR A 607 1.47 -17.13 21.02
N PHE A 608 1.52 -18.10 20.13
CA PHE A 608 2.58 -18.31 19.15
C PHE A 608 2.04 -18.05 17.74
N SER A 609 2.91 -17.65 16.84
CA SER A 609 2.59 -17.28 15.45
C SER A 609 3.59 -17.92 14.49
N LEU A 610 3.09 -18.34 13.33
CA LEU A 610 3.85 -18.80 12.17
C LEU A 610 3.28 -18.10 10.93
N VAL A 611 4.14 -17.43 10.17
CA VAL A 611 3.77 -16.77 8.90
C VAL A 611 4.33 -17.55 7.71
N PHE A 612 3.56 -17.62 6.63
CA PHE A 612 3.92 -18.27 5.37
C PHE A 612 3.41 -17.43 4.19
N ASP A 613 4.32 -17.00 3.31
CA ASP A 613 3.97 -16.36 2.03
C ASP A 613 3.95 -17.43 0.92
N ALA A 614 2.80 -17.60 0.26
CA ALA A 614 2.62 -18.61 -0.78
C ALA A 614 3.59 -18.44 -1.97
N LYS A 615 4.13 -17.24 -2.17
CA LYS A 615 5.17 -16.97 -3.18
C LYS A 615 6.46 -17.76 -2.91
N GLU A 616 6.71 -18.13 -1.66
CA GLU A 616 7.87 -18.91 -1.26
C GLU A 616 7.69 -20.42 -1.55
N ALA A 617 6.46 -20.87 -1.78
CA ALA A 617 6.15 -22.26 -2.17
C ALA A 617 5.11 -22.33 -3.30
N PRO A 618 5.51 -22.03 -4.56
CA PRO A 618 4.60 -22.04 -5.72
C PRO A 618 3.87 -23.37 -5.95
N ASP A 619 4.47 -24.50 -5.53
CA ASP A 619 3.86 -25.83 -5.66
C ASP A 619 2.63 -26.03 -4.76
N ALA A 620 2.48 -25.20 -3.72
CA ALA A 620 1.32 -25.21 -2.83
C ALA A 620 0.09 -24.54 -3.47
N VAL A 621 0.28 -23.71 -4.50
CA VAL A 621 -0.81 -22.96 -5.14
C VAL A 621 -1.82 -23.91 -5.80
N GLY A 622 -3.10 -23.67 -5.54
CA GLY A 622 -4.21 -24.53 -5.97
C GLY A 622 -4.44 -25.75 -5.09
N LYS A 623 -3.69 -25.90 -3.99
CA LYS A 623 -3.84 -27.00 -3.02
C LYS A 623 -4.50 -26.51 -1.74
N LYS A 624 -4.99 -27.44 -0.92
CA LYS A 624 -5.61 -27.12 0.37
C LYS A 624 -4.54 -26.83 1.42
N ILE A 625 -4.70 -25.74 2.17
CA ILE A 625 -3.85 -25.45 3.33
C ILE A 625 -4.28 -26.28 4.55
N GLY A 626 -3.31 -26.81 5.27
CA GLY A 626 -3.47 -27.56 6.50
C GLY A 626 -2.55 -27.06 7.61
N ILE A 627 -2.91 -27.41 8.84
CA ILE A 627 -2.24 -26.99 10.08
C ILE A 627 -1.85 -28.22 10.89
N GLU A 628 -0.68 -28.17 11.53
CA GLU A 628 -0.16 -29.29 12.31
C GLU A 628 0.65 -28.81 13.52
N PHE A 629 0.51 -29.54 14.63
CA PHE A 629 1.19 -29.28 15.89
C PHE A 629 1.83 -30.55 16.43
N ASP A 630 3.09 -30.43 16.90
CA ASP A 630 3.85 -31.55 17.45
C ASP A 630 4.63 -31.15 18.72
N ASN A 631 4.63 -32.02 19.73
CA ASN A 631 5.45 -31.87 20.92
C ASN A 631 6.80 -32.56 20.72
N VAL A 632 7.74 -31.83 20.13
CA VAL A 632 9.10 -32.31 19.81
C VAL A 632 10.08 -32.22 20.99
N THR A 633 9.57 -32.12 22.22
CA THR A 633 10.42 -32.07 23.42
C THR A 633 11.20 -33.38 23.58
N THR A 634 12.52 -33.32 23.58
CA THR A 634 13.39 -34.51 23.52
C THR A 634 13.69 -35.15 24.89
N THR A 635 13.19 -34.61 25.99
CA THR A 635 13.59 -35.04 27.35
C THR A 635 12.42 -35.60 28.14
N GLY A 636 12.42 -36.93 28.34
CA GLY A 636 11.46 -37.61 29.20
C GLY A 636 10.02 -37.56 28.67
N ASP A 637 9.07 -37.92 29.53
CA ASP A 637 7.66 -37.69 29.24
C ASP A 637 7.32 -36.20 29.47
N SER A 638 6.69 -35.58 28.48
CA SER A 638 6.36 -34.17 28.49
C SER A 638 4.96 -33.90 27.95
N TRP A 639 4.30 -32.82 28.37
CA TRP A 639 2.98 -32.42 27.89
C TRP A 639 2.93 -30.92 27.60
N ILE A 640 2.36 -30.59 26.44
CA ILE A 640 2.07 -29.23 26.00
C ILE A 640 0.55 -29.10 25.86
N GLY A 641 -0.02 -28.03 26.42
CA GLY A 641 -1.42 -27.67 26.22
C GLY A 641 -1.56 -26.69 25.05
N LEU A 642 -2.61 -26.84 24.24
CA LEU A 642 -2.96 -25.98 23.11
C LEU A 642 -4.42 -25.51 23.22
N ASP A 643 -4.70 -24.33 22.72
CA ASP A 643 -6.04 -23.77 22.61
C ASP A 643 -6.12 -22.67 21.54
N ASN A 644 -7.35 -22.31 21.15
CA ASN A 644 -7.69 -21.11 20.40
C ASN A 644 -6.85 -20.96 19.12
N VAL A 645 -6.90 -21.98 18.25
CA VAL A 645 -6.18 -21.99 16.98
C VAL A 645 -6.82 -21.00 16.01
N ARG A 646 -6.02 -20.20 15.33
CA ARG A 646 -6.50 -19.20 14.35
C ARG A 646 -5.64 -19.27 13.11
N LEU A 647 -6.26 -19.45 11.95
CA LEU A 647 -5.58 -19.34 10.66
C LEU A 647 -6.18 -18.17 9.90
N THR A 648 -5.35 -17.28 9.42
CA THR A 648 -5.77 -16.07 8.71
C THR A 648 -4.98 -15.96 7.42
N ASP A 649 -5.63 -15.74 6.28
CA ASP A 649 -4.97 -15.18 5.11
C ASP A 649 -4.95 -13.65 5.27
N LEU A 650 -3.76 -13.08 5.43
CA LEU A 650 -3.54 -11.65 5.67
C LEU A 650 -3.84 -10.79 4.44
N GLU A 651 -3.84 -11.37 3.24
CA GLU A 651 -4.05 -10.64 1.99
C GLU A 651 -5.54 -10.54 1.63
N GLY A 652 -6.30 -11.60 1.86
CA GLY A 652 -7.75 -11.55 1.95
C GLY A 652 -8.47 -11.10 0.68
N ARG A 653 -8.07 -11.64 -0.47
CA ARG A 653 -8.56 -11.26 -1.81
C ARG A 653 -9.80 -12.02 -2.28
#